data_AF-A0A7V6FEQ7-F1
#
_entry.id   AF-A0A7V6FEQ7-F1
#
_cell.length_a   1.000
_cell.length_b   1.000
_cell.length_c   1.000
_cell.angle_alpha   90.00
_cell.angle_beta   90.00
_cell.angle_gamma   90.00
#
_symmetry.space_group_name_H-M   'P 1'
#
loop_
_entity.id
_entity.type
_entity.pdbx_description
1 polymer ?
#
loop_
_entity_poly.entity_id
_entity_poly.type
_entity_poly.pdbx_seq_one_letter_code
_entity_poly.pdbx_strand_id
1 'polypeptide(L)'
;ITLVTAFSLFQISLIQFRKRLRKLALMRAIGATFQQLRHMLTWEAIYLITLALPIGGVAGFLSSYVLLWLNNRATGDSLILRLNPSWLILGYGLTLLSILIGLFIPMLRIKQVPLRGKLETTDQRVLRSTRQRLGRTDGQPQSLSSINRRHRRFIRKQQLIQLGLMSAIILILIGSYLMIYLAFGDYREKTVHAHMPDFELEAPFQQSLRLSKEFMEEIERIPGVSRTELFVRGIKTYMYYPGVNEGRLHDTFRRLIPSEMVTEHYGTTEEFVIPEEDRYLIDQAAVTDVYGIVAESELEQAMVRMLGPDFDRDAFRREQQAILLLPGYHLEETQPAPIDPARLETIDRANRMKQVLELSGAGSISYDIRRSPVMTKPVVKSIDRVELSVPLGATFGESNVRTNHVRRYRLPVARVIHHLPEEGFWPLSDSVQNPILFVSQSTMDDLYPYKMHVMLSFDLIFRYKGDEPAIRFGSSIIQVDQTAMDEAGVAEIKRLGFTNGFQVKSLYLQKQQLYTKGIRTSLIIGLLAGTLLLIAIQIQTGTFRGQLEVERERIGILQSLGVTEKDFRRTYLKEAIQRVLQAIGLVHIVVLVGLLGYVVINGRSSNILTELKIALWDYNWWWHGGILIVFSLLGVLATYLPVGQILKRQPVNNIRSLN
;
A
#
# COMPACT_ATOMS: atom_id res chain seq x y z
N ILE A 1 -7.41 13.17 14.50
CA ILE A 1 -8.72 13.84 14.69
C ILE A 1 -8.78 14.52 16.05
N THR A 2 -8.57 13.79 17.15
CA THR A 2 -8.52 14.33 18.54
C THR A 2 -7.69 15.62 18.66
N LEU A 3 -6.47 15.63 18.12
CA LEU A 3 -5.62 16.84 18.07
C LEU A 3 -6.28 18.00 17.30
N VAL A 4 -6.89 17.72 16.14
CA VAL A 4 -7.61 18.71 15.33
C VAL A 4 -8.77 19.29 16.13
N THR A 5 -9.55 18.43 16.78
CA THR A 5 -10.66 18.83 17.66
C THR A 5 -10.18 19.69 18.81
N ALA A 6 -9.08 19.31 19.48
CA ALA A 6 -8.49 20.09 20.57
C ALA A 6 -8.08 21.49 20.10
N PHE A 7 -7.35 21.59 18.98
CA PHE A 7 -6.94 22.89 18.41
C PHE A 7 -8.12 23.74 17.97
N SER A 8 -9.16 23.12 17.41
CA SER A 8 -10.38 23.78 16.97
C SER A 8 -11.16 24.35 18.14
N LEU A 9 -11.40 23.53 19.17
CA LEU A 9 -12.07 23.94 20.38
C LEU A 9 -11.28 25.03 21.10
N PHE A 10 -9.96 24.87 21.19
CA PHE A 10 -9.06 25.90 21.70
C PHE A 10 -9.18 27.23 20.97
N GLN A 11 -9.28 27.18 19.64
CA GLN A 11 -9.39 28.38 18.85
C GLN A 11 -10.76 29.05 19.00
N ILE A 12 -11.83 28.26 18.95
CA ILE A 12 -13.20 28.76 19.12
C ILE A 12 -13.37 29.36 20.51
N SER A 13 -12.89 28.69 21.56
CA SER A 13 -12.96 29.18 22.95
C SER A 13 -12.16 30.47 23.13
N LEU A 14 -10.96 30.58 22.54
CA LEU A 14 -10.20 31.84 22.51
C LEU A 14 -10.95 32.98 21.83
N ILE A 15 -11.60 32.70 20.70
CA ILE A 15 -12.42 33.69 19.96
C ILE A 15 -13.61 34.13 20.82
N GLN A 16 -14.33 33.18 21.42
CA GLN A 16 -15.47 33.46 22.30
C GLN A 16 -15.05 34.28 23.53
N PHE A 17 -13.92 33.93 24.15
CA PHE A 17 -13.36 34.67 25.27
C PHE A 17 -13.07 36.13 24.89
N ARG A 18 -12.44 36.36 23.72
CA ARG A 18 -12.19 37.72 23.20
C ARG A 18 -13.50 38.50 22.97
N LYS A 19 -14.52 37.87 22.39
CA LYS A 19 -15.82 38.49 22.15
C LYS A 19 -16.54 38.90 23.44
N ARG A 20 -16.36 38.13 24.52
CA ARG A 20 -17.01 38.38 25.82
C ARG A 20 -16.15 39.19 26.80
N LEU A 21 -14.94 39.58 26.40
CA LEU A 21 -13.97 40.24 27.27
C LEU A 21 -14.52 41.52 27.91
N ARG A 22 -15.27 42.33 27.14
CA ARG A 22 -15.88 43.57 27.63
C ARG A 22 -16.93 43.30 28.73
N LYS A 23 -17.77 42.28 28.55
CA LYS A 23 -18.77 41.86 29.55
C LYS A 23 -18.09 41.36 30.83
N LEU A 24 -17.02 40.57 30.69
CA LEU A 24 -16.21 40.10 31.83
C LEU A 24 -15.55 41.28 32.57
N ALA A 25 -15.03 42.26 31.84
CA ALA A 25 -14.45 43.46 32.44
C ALA A 25 -15.49 44.33 33.15
N LEU A 26 -16.71 44.43 32.62
CA LEU A 26 -17.82 45.11 33.29
C LEU A 26 -18.20 44.43 34.60
N MET A 27 -18.29 43.09 34.62
CA MET A 27 -18.54 42.35 35.86
C MET A 27 -17.42 42.58 36.88
N ARG A 28 -16.15 42.64 36.45
CA ARG A 28 -15.03 43.02 37.33
C ARG A 28 -15.15 44.44 37.85
N ALA A 29 -15.62 45.39 37.04
CA ALA A 29 -15.81 46.78 37.45
C ALA A 29 -16.92 46.94 38.51
N ILE A 30 -17.92 46.06 38.49
CA ILE A 30 -19.01 46.01 39.48
C ILE A 30 -18.59 45.27 40.77
N GLY A 31 -17.40 44.65 40.80
CA GLY A 31 -16.82 44.04 42.00
C GLY A 31 -16.60 42.53 41.93
N ALA A 32 -16.86 41.88 40.80
CA ALA A 32 -16.66 40.43 40.68
C ALA A 32 -15.18 40.03 40.78
N THR A 33 -14.88 39.02 41.61
CA THR A 33 -13.52 38.51 41.81
C THR A 33 -13.07 37.61 40.66
N PHE A 34 -11.76 37.44 40.47
CA PHE A 34 -11.24 36.51 39.47
C PHE A 34 -11.66 35.06 39.71
N GLN A 35 -11.85 34.68 40.99
CA GLN A 35 -12.33 33.34 41.34
C GLN A 35 -13.79 33.15 40.93
N GLN A 36 -14.65 34.15 41.14
CA GLN A 36 -16.05 34.12 40.69
C GLN A 36 -16.16 34.06 39.16
N LEU A 37 -15.37 34.86 38.42
CA LEU A 37 -15.33 34.78 36.95
C LEU A 37 -14.86 33.40 36.46
N ARG A 38 -13.80 32.86 37.08
CA ARG A 38 -13.29 31.52 36.73
C ARG A 38 -14.33 30.45 37.02
N HIS A 39 -14.98 30.52 38.18
CA HIS A 39 -16.01 29.56 38.57
C HIS A 39 -17.21 29.57 37.61
N MET A 40 -17.68 30.76 37.22
CA MET A 40 -18.72 30.91 36.21
C MET A 40 -18.32 30.27 34.87
N LEU A 41 -17.13 30.58 34.36
CA LEU A 41 -16.65 30.04 33.09
C LEU A 41 -16.41 28.52 33.15
N THR A 42 -15.94 27.99 34.29
CA THR A 42 -15.80 26.53 34.46
C THR A 42 -17.15 25.84 34.46
N TRP A 43 -18.19 26.40 35.08
CA TRP A 43 -19.53 25.83 35.02
C TRP A 43 -20.10 25.87 33.61
N GLU A 44 -19.92 26.96 32.86
CA GLU A 44 -20.31 27.00 31.45
C GLU A 44 -19.65 25.87 30.64
N ALA A 45 -18.35 25.64 30.83
CA ALA A 45 -17.67 24.52 30.16
C ALA A 45 -18.18 23.16 30.64
N ILE A 46 -18.42 22.97 31.94
CA ILE A 46 -18.98 21.72 32.47
C ILE A 46 -20.34 21.44 31.83
N TYR A 47 -21.25 22.41 31.79
CA TYR A 47 -22.57 22.26 31.15
C TYR A 47 -22.46 21.93 29.65
N LEU A 48 -21.51 22.56 28.94
CA LEU A 48 -21.27 22.26 27.54
C LEU A 48 -20.73 20.84 27.35
N ILE A 49 -19.79 20.40 28.21
CA ILE A 49 -19.23 19.04 28.15
C ILE A 49 -20.30 17.99 28.47
N THR A 50 -21.04 18.17 29.56
CA THR A 50 -22.06 17.21 30.01
C THR A 50 -23.20 17.07 29.00
N LEU A 51 -23.52 18.11 28.24
CA LEU A 51 -24.50 18.04 27.16
C LEU A 51 -23.91 17.49 25.85
N ALA A 52 -22.72 17.96 25.45
CA ALA A 52 -22.16 17.63 24.13
C ALA A 52 -21.60 16.20 24.06
N LEU A 53 -21.05 15.68 25.16
CA LEU A 53 -20.37 14.37 25.17
C LEU A 53 -21.35 13.19 25.00
N PRO A 54 -22.53 13.16 25.66
CA PRO A 54 -23.56 12.16 25.38
C PRO A 54 -24.16 12.31 23.98
N ILE A 55 -24.49 13.53 23.56
CA ILE A 55 -25.06 13.79 22.22
C ILE A 55 -24.09 13.37 21.12
N GLY A 56 -22.81 13.72 21.24
CA GLY A 56 -21.77 13.33 20.30
C GLY A 56 -21.56 11.81 20.28
N GLY A 57 -21.69 11.16 21.44
CA GLY A 57 -21.71 9.71 21.56
C GLY A 57 -22.81 9.03 20.75
N VAL A 58 -24.06 9.44 21.02
CA VAL A 58 -25.24 8.91 20.33
C VAL A 58 -25.16 9.20 18.83
N ALA A 59 -24.80 10.41 18.44
CA ALA A 59 -24.63 10.78 17.03
C ALA A 59 -23.50 9.98 16.36
N GLY A 60 -22.38 9.75 17.05
CA GLY A 60 -21.26 8.94 16.55
C GLY A 60 -21.64 7.47 16.38
N PHE A 61 -22.41 6.91 17.33
CA PHE A 61 -22.94 5.56 17.24
C PHE A 61 -23.93 5.43 16.08
N LEU A 62 -24.91 6.33 15.97
CA LEU A 62 -25.87 6.36 14.87
C LEU A 62 -25.17 6.50 13.51
N SER A 63 -24.18 7.40 13.41
CA SER A 63 -23.40 7.56 12.19
C SER A 63 -22.67 6.28 11.83
N SER A 64 -21.99 5.64 12.80
CA SER A 64 -21.29 4.37 12.56
C SER A 64 -22.24 3.26 12.12
N TYR A 65 -23.42 3.18 12.72
CA TYR A 65 -24.47 2.23 12.35
C TYR A 65 -24.96 2.47 10.91
N VAL A 66 -25.27 3.71 10.55
CA VAL A 66 -25.70 4.08 9.20
C VAL A 66 -24.61 3.80 8.16
N LEU A 67 -23.35 4.09 8.48
CA LEU A 67 -22.22 3.80 7.60
C LEU A 67 -22.04 2.29 7.36
N LEU A 68 -22.15 1.48 8.41
CA LEU A 68 -22.10 0.02 8.28
C LEU A 68 -23.29 -0.52 7.50
N TRP A 69 -24.49 0.01 7.75
CA TRP A 69 -25.69 -0.34 6.98
C TRP A 69 -25.52 -0.03 5.49
N LEU A 70 -24.99 1.16 5.16
CA LEU A 70 -24.71 1.56 3.77
C LEU A 70 -23.65 0.67 3.14
N ASN A 71 -22.57 0.35 3.88
CA ASN A 71 -21.52 -0.54 3.42
C ASN A 71 -22.05 -1.95 3.14
N ASN A 72 -22.85 -2.51 4.05
CA ASN A 72 -23.46 -3.83 3.92
C ASN A 72 -24.40 -3.88 2.71
N ARG A 73 -25.18 -2.81 2.47
CA ARG A 73 -26.04 -2.71 1.29
C ARG A 73 -25.25 -2.58 -0.01
N ALA A 74 -24.14 -1.84 0.00
CA ALA A 74 -23.29 -1.65 -1.17
C ALA A 74 -22.45 -2.89 -1.52
N THR A 75 -22.04 -3.66 -0.51
CA THR A 75 -21.11 -4.79 -0.68
C THR A 75 -21.80 -6.16 -0.62
N GLY A 76 -23.04 -6.24 -0.15
CA GLY A 76 -23.75 -7.50 0.10
C GLY A 76 -23.25 -8.25 1.36
N ASP A 77 -22.48 -7.58 2.21
CA ASP A 77 -21.88 -8.17 3.43
C ASP A 77 -22.80 -8.07 4.65
N SER A 78 -22.46 -8.87 5.67
CA SER A 78 -23.07 -8.82 7.01
C SER A 78 -22.07 -8.32 8.06
N LEU A 79 -21.42 -7.17 7.83
CA LEU A 79 -20.55 -6.58 8.88
C LEU A 79 -21.39 -6.24 10.11
N ILE A 80 -20.96 -6.74 11.26
CA ILE A 80 -21.60 -6.51 12.55
C ILE A 80 -20.77 -5.48 13.32
N LEU A 81 -21.44 -4.47 13.85
CA LEU A 81 -20.81 -3.51 14.75
C LEU A 81 -20.46 -4.21 16.08
N ARG A 82 -19.16 -4.53 16.27
CA ARG A 82 -18.65 -5.01 17.56
C ARG A 82 -18.02 -3.85 18.32
N LEU A 83 -18.63 -3.49 19.45
CA LEU A 83 -18.09 -2.48 20.35
C LEU A 83 -17.09 -3.15 21.30
N ASN A 84 -15.81 -2.86 21.13
CA ASN A 84 -14.81 -3.23 22.13
C ASN A 84 -14.79 -2.15 23.23
N PRO A 85 -15.12 -2.49 24.50
CA PRO A 85 -15.21 -1.51 25.58
C PRO A 85 -13.91 -0.74 25.80
N SER A 86 -12.75 -1.40 25.68
CA SER A 86 -11.44 -0.79 25.92
C SER A 86 -11.16 0.35 24.93
N TRP A 87 -11.41 0.12 23.64
CA TRP A 87 -11.24 1.14 22.60
C TRP A 87 -12.23 2.28 22.72
N LEU A 88 -13.47 1.98 23.12
CA LEU A 88 -14.50 2.99 23.32
C LEU A 88 -14.14 3.92 24.48
N ILE A 89 -13.71 3.37 25.62
CA ILE A 89 -13.24 4.14 26.78
C ILE A 89 -12.03 5.00 26.42
N LEU A 90 -11.06 4.44 25.69
CA LEU A 90 -9.89 5.19 25.20
C LEU A 90 -10.30 6.37 24.31
N GLY A 91 -11.21 6.14 23.36
CA GLY A 91 -11.71 7.18 22.45
C GLY A 91 -12.45 8.30 23.20
N TYR A 92 -13.31 7.95 24.15
CA TYR A 92 -14.00 8.91 25.02
C TYR A 92 -13.03 9.69 25.90
N GLY A 93 -12.04 9.01 26.49
CA GLY A 93 -11.00 9.63 27.32
C GLY A 93 -10.16 10.64 26.54
N LEU A 94 -9.71 10.28 25.33
CA LEU A 94 -8.97 11.20 24.46
C LEU A 94 -9.82 12.40 24.00
N THR A 95 -11.11 12.18 23.76
CA THR A 95 -12.04 13.26 23.39
C THR A 95 -12.27 14.20 24.57
N LEU A 96 -12.51 13.66 25.76
CA LEU A 96 -12.64 14.45 26.98
C LEU A 96 -11.36 15.26 27.25
N LEU A 97 -10.19 14.64 27.16
CA LEU A 97 -8.90 15.32 27.31
C LEU A 97 -8.74 16.46 26.29
N SER A 98 -9.11 16.22 25.03
CA SER A 98 -9.07 17.23 23.96
C SER A 98 -9.99 18.43 24.26
N ILE A 99 -11.19 18.17 24.79
CA ILE A 99 -12.14 19.21 25.18
C ILE A 99 -11.63 19.98 26.40
N LEU A 100 -11.09 19.29 27.40
CA LEU A 100 -10.53 19.92 28.60
C LEU A 100 -9.38 20.87 28.23
N ILE A 101 -8.45 20.42 27.39
CA ILE A 101 -7.36 21.24 26.85
C ILE A 101 -7.94 22.44 26.08
N GLY A 102 -8.90 22.20 25.18
CA GLY A 102 -9.49 23.25 24.34
C GLY A 102 -10.26 24.33 25.11
N LEU A 103 -11.03 23.96 26.13
CA LEU A 103 -11.89 24.89 26.87
C LEU A 103 -11.18 25.56 28.05
N PHE A 104 -10.35 24.84 28.80
CA PHE A 104 -9.80 25.35 30.06
C PHE A 104 -8.51 26.18 29.89
N ILE A 105 -7.69 25.94 28.86
CA ILE A 105 -6.48 26.75 28.62
C ILE A 105 -6.79 28.26 28.46
N PRO A 106 -7.80 28.69 27.68
CA PRO A 106 -8.19 30.10 27.61
C PRO A 106 -8.62 30.68 28.97
N MET A 107 -9.25 29.89 29.83
CA MET A 107 -9.71 30.34 31.15
C MET A 107 -8.55 30.70 32.08
N LEU A 108 -7.37 30.10 31.89
CA LEU A 108 -6.17 30.51 32.64
C LEU A 108 -5.79 31.97 32.37
N ARG A 109 -6.25 32.55 31.26
CA ARG A 109 -6.02 33.95 30.88
C ARG A 109 -7.02 34.94 31.51
N ILE A 110 -7.95 34.50 32.35
CA ILE A 110 -8.91 35.38 33.06
C ILE A 110 -8.20 36.47 33.88
N LYS A 111 -7.00 36.20 34.39
CA LYS A 111 -6.18 37.19 35.12
C LYS A 111 -5.84 38.44 34.28
N GLN A 112 -5.98 38.36 32.95
CA GLN A 112 -5.71 39.45 32.01
C GLN A 112 -6.92 40.37 31.75
N VAL A 113 -8.11 40.03 32.28
CA VAL A 113 -9.29 40.91 32.18
C VAL A 113 -9.04 42.16 33.01
N PRO A 114 -9.17 43.40 32.51
CA PRO A 114 -8.90 44.63 33.30
C PRO A 114 -10.04 44.98 34.29
N LEU A 115 -9.72 45.79 35.32
CA LEU A 115 -10.65 46.26 36.38
C LEU A 115 -11.51 47.47 35.95
N ARG A 116 -10.96 48.40 35.18
CA ARG A 116 -11.69 49.54 34.64
C ARG A 116 -12.08 49.19 33.20
N GLY A 117 -13.36 49.33 32.85
CA GLY A 117 -13.90 49.13 31.49
C GLY A 117 -13.34 50.07 30.41
N LYS A 118 -12.28 50.83 30.69
CA LYS A 118 -11.52 51.54 29.67
C LYS A 118 -10.64 50.53 28.93
N LEU A 119 -11.12 50.12 27.75
CA LEU A 119 -10.25 49.63 26.67
C LEU A 119 -9.23 50.70 26.22
N GLU A 120 -9.38 51.96 26.68
CA GLU A 120 -8.49 53.08 26.42
C GLU A 120 -7.80 53.58 27.70
N THR A 121 -6.84 52.81 28.19
CA THR A 121 -5.57 53.44 28.54
C THR A 121 -4.53 52.60 27.83
N THR A 122 -4.16 53.00 26.62
CA THR A 122 -3.15 52.30 25.85
C THR A 122 -1.86 52.32 26.66
N ASP A 123 -1.55 51.21 27.32
CA ASP A 123 -0.35 51.07 28.13
C ASP A 123 0.86 51.41 27.24
N GLN A 124 1.58 52.47 27.59
CA GLN A 124 2.69 52.96 26.77
C GLN A 124 3.78 51.88 26.59
N ARG A 125 3.90 50.91 27.50
CA ARG A 125 4.78 49.75 27.34
C ARG A 125 4.29 48.81 26.24
N VAL A 126 2.97 48.60 26.14
CA VAL A 126 2.35 47.83 25.05
C VAL A 126 2.53 48.57 23.73
N LEU A 127 2.33 49.89 23.69
CA LEU A 127 2.63 50.70 22.49
C LEU A 127 4.10 50.63 22.09
N ARG A 128 5.05 50.74 23.03
CA ARG A 128 6.48 50.63 22.74
C ARG A 128 6.86 49.25 22.22
N SER A 129 6.39 48.16 22.83
CA SER A 129 6.64 46.79 22.34
C SER A 129 5.98 46.51 20.99
N THR A 130 4.80 47.11 20.75
CA THR A 130 4.07 47.01 19.49
C THR A 130 4.78 47.81 18.40
N ARG A 131 5.28 49.01 18.71
CA ARG A 131 6.08 49.87 17.82
C ARG A 131 7.45 49.26 17.53
N GLN A 132 8.07 48.58 18.50
CA GLN A 132 9.28 47.75 18.27
C GLN A 132 9.00 46.55 17.36
N ARG A 133 7.86 45.86 17.51
CA ARG A 133 7.48 44.72 16.64
C ARG A 133 7.04 45.12 15.24
N LEU A 134 6.39 46.28 15.09
CA LEU A 134 5.83 46.77 13.83
C LEU A 134 6.79 47.69 13.05
N GLY A 135 7.80 48.26 13.70
CA GLY A 135 8.71 49.27 13.13
C GLY A 135 8.12 50.68 13.14
N ARG A 136 8.96 51.71 12.97
CA ARG A 136 8.53 53.11 12.81
C ARG A 136 7.95 53.31 11.41
N THR A 137 6.87 54.08 11.32
CA THR A 137 6.27 54.54 10.05
C THR A 137 6.17 56.06 10.13
N ASP A 138 7.32 56.73 10.04
CA ASP A 138 7.37 58.18 10.11
C ASP A 138 6.97 58.72 8.72
N GLY A 139 5.72 59.20 8.61
CA GLY A 139 5.21 59.99 7.47
C GLY A 139 5.02 59.30 6.12
N GLN A 140 5.49 58.06 5.93
CA GLN A 140 5.41 57.42 4.60
C GLN A 140 4.00 56.90 4.26
N PRO A 141 3.51 57.10 3.02
CA PRO A 141 2.27 56.53 2.54
C PRO A 141 2.25 55.00 2.74
N GLN A 142 1.18 54.48 3.32
CA GLN A 142 1.05 53.04 3.59
C GLN A 142 0.05 52.42 2.62
N SER A 143 0.44 51.33 1.97
CA SER A 143 -0.50 50.52 1.19
C SER A 143 -1.21 49.52 2.11
N LEU A 144 -2.38 49.04 1.68
CA LEU A 144 -3.08 47.96 2.37
C LEU A 144 -2.18 46.73 2.57
N SER A 145 -1.29 46.45 1.61
CA SER A 145 -0.34 45.34 1.69
C SER A 145 0.70 45.51 2.80
N SER A 146 1.24 46.72 3.02
CA SER A 146 2.23 46.97 4.07
C SER A 146 1.58 46.91 5.46
N ILE A 147 0.35 47.42 5.58
CA ILE A 147 -0.47 47.32 6.79
C ILE A 147 -0.76 45.86 7.10
N ASN A 148 -1.22 45.07 6.12
CA ASN A 148 -1.51 43.65 6.32
C ASN A 148 -0.24 42.86 6.65
N ARG A 149 0.91 43.11 6.00
CA ARG A 149 2.17 42.41 6.31
C ARG A 149 2.59 42.60 7.77
N ARG A 150 2.45 43.82 8.30
CA ARG A 150 2.71 44.11 9.72
C ARG A 150 1.68 43.46 10.64
N HIS A 151 0.40 43.52 10.28
CA HIS A 151 -0.67 42.85 11.02
C HIS A 151 -0.44 41.33 11.12
N ARG A 152 0.03 40.68 10.05
CA ARG A 152 0.36 39.24 10.07
C ARG A 152 1.39 38.86 11.13
N ARG A 153 2.41 39.70 11.34
CA ARG A 153 3.40 39.48 12.41
C ARG A 153 2.76 39.53 13.79
N PHE A 154 1.76 40.39 13.96
CA PHE A 154 0.99 40.50 15.21
C PHE A 154 0.08 39.28 15.43
N ILE A 155 -0.59 38.78 14.38
CA ILE A 155 -1.50 37.62 14.45
C ILE A 155 -0.83 36.27 14.16
N ARG A 156 0.51 36.17 14.14
CA ARG A 156 1.26 34.96 13.71
C ARG A 156 0.80 33.67 14.41
N LYS A 157 0.55 33.72 15.73
CA LYS A 157 0.07 32.54 16.49
C LYS A 157 -1.29 32.04 15.99
N GLN A 158 -2.19 32.97 15.65
CA GLN A 158 -3.53 32.67 15.15
C GLN A 158 -3.47 32.14 13.71
N GLN A 159 -2.52 32.61 12.90
CA GLN A 159 -2.25 32.07 11.56
C GLN A 159 -1.68 30.65 11.61
N LEU A 160 -0.79 30.33 12.55
CA LEU A 160 -0.26 28.98 12.73
C LEU A 160 -1.34 27.96 13.08
N ILE A 161 -2.31 28.31 13.94
CA ILE A 161 -3.43 27.42 14.27
C ILE A 161 -4.29 27.17 13.02
N GLN A 162 -4.59 28.20 12.24
CA GLN A 162 -5.34 28.03 10.98
C GLN A 162 -4.61 27.19 9.95
N LEU A 163 -3.28 27.34 9.86
CA LEU A 163 -2.45 26.52 9.00
C LEU A 163 -2.52 25.05 9.46
N GLY A 164 -2.45 24.79 10.77
CA GLY A 164 -2.59 23.45 11.33
C GLY A 164 -3.95 22.81 11.01
N LEU A 165 -5.04 23.56 11.14
CA LEU A 165 -6.39 23.08 10.77
C LEU A 165 -6.51 22.77 9.27
N MET A 166 -6.02 23.65 8.40
CA MET A 166 -5.99 23.39 6.95
C MET A 166 -5.13 22.18 6.60
N SER A 167 -3.98 22.04 7.25
CA SER A 167 -3.07 20.91 7.05
C SER A 167 -3.75 19.61 7.50
N ALA A 168 -4.51 19.62 8.59
CA ALA A 168 -5.26 18.45 9.03
C ALA A 168 -6.34 18.00 8.02
N ILE A 169 -7.05 18.94 7.39
CA ILE A 169 -8.02 18.63 6.32
C ILE A 169 -7.31 17.93 5.16
N ILE A 170 -6.25 18.54 4.65
CA ILE A 170 -5.49 18.01 3.51
C ILE A 170 -4.86 16.66 3.88
N LEU A 171 -4.38 16.48 5.11
CA LEU A 171 -3.82 15.22 5.60
C LEU A 171 -4.86 14.10 5.65
N ILE A 172 -6.09 14.36 6.12
CA ILE A 172 -7.17 13.35 6.14
C ILE A 172 -7.45 12.85 4.72
N LEU A 173 -7.36 13.74 3.73
CA LEU A 173 -7.69 13.45 2.34
C LEU A 173 -6.58 12.69 1.62
N ILE A 174 -5.36 13.22 1.65
CA ILE A 174 -4.22 12.54 1.04
C ILE A 174 -3.94 11.23 1.78
N GLY A 175 -4.05 11.24 3.11
CA GLY A 175 -3.89 10.05 3.93
C GLY A 175 -4.94 8.99 3.63
N SER A 176 -6.21 9.35 3.42
CA SER A 176 -7.24 8.39 3.02
C SER A 176 -7.01 7.84 1.62
N TYR A 177 -6.63 8.68 0.65
CA TYR A 177 -6.28 8.21 -0.69
C TYR A 177 -5.06 7.26 -0.67
N LEU A 178 -4.03 7.59 0.12
CA LEU A 178 -2.88 6.70 0.32
C LEU A 178 -3.29 5.37 0.98
N MET A 179 -4.14 5.41 2.00
CA MET A 179 -4.63 4.19 2.66
C MET A 179 -5.50 3.33 1.74
N ILE A 180 -6.31 3.94 0.86
CA ILE A 180 -7.05 3.24 -0.20
C ILE A 180 -6.07 2.56 -1.15
N TYR A 181 -5.03 3.26 -1.60
CA TYR A 181 -3.99 2.66 -2.43
C TYR A 181 -3.31 1.47 -1.73
N LEU A 182 -2.96 1.59 -0.45
CA LEU A 182 -2.37 0.51 0.32
C LEU A 182 -3.32 -0.68 0.53
N ALA A 183 -4.64 -0.43 0.63
CA ALA A 183 -5.64 -1.48 0.80
C ALA A 183 -5.71 -2.45 -0.40
N PHE A 184 -5.35 -1.98 -1.61
CA PHE A 184 -5.24 -2.80 -2.81
C PHE A 184 -3.83 -3.40 -3.02
N GLY A 185 -2.91 -3.25 -2.05
CA GLY A 185 -1.53 -3.73 -2.17
C GLY A 185 -1.44 -5.22 -2.48
N ASP A 186 -2.13 -6.07 -1.71
CA ASP A 186 -2.12 -7.53 -1.91
C ASP A 186 -2.68 -7.92 -3.29
N TYR A 187 -3.73 -7.23 -3.74
CA TYR A 187 -4.35 -7.50 -5.05
C TYR A 187 -3.40 -7.11 -6.20
N ARG A 188 -2.77 -5.94 -6.12
CA ARG A 188 -1.79 -5.53 -7.15
C ARG A 188 -0.61 -6.49 -7.20
N GLU A 189 -0.05 -6.85 -6.06
CA GLU A 189 1.13 -7.71 -6.01
C GLU A 189 0.84 -9.13 -6.47
N LYS A 190 -0.19 -9.77 -5.92
CA LYS A 190 -0.47 -11.20 -6.14
C LYS A 190 -1.32 -11.50 -7.37
N THR A 191 -1.98 -10.50 -7.93
CA THR A 191 -2.86 -10.68 -9.09
C THR A 191 -2.35 -9.93 -10.30
N VAL A 192 -2.12 -8.63 -10.18
CA VAL A 192 -1.75 -7.78 -11.32
C VAL A 192 -0.29 -8.00 -11.72
N HIS A 193 0.67 -7.81 -10.81
CA HIS A 193 2.11 -7.99 -11.10
C HIS A 193 2.54 -9.44 -11.19
N ALA A 194 1.84 -10.34 -10.50
CA ALA A 194 2.10 -11.77 -10.64
C ALA A 194 1.50 -12.36 -11.92
N HIS A 195 0.70 -11.57 -12.66
CA HIS A 195 -0.04 -12.01 -13.83
C HIS A 195 -0.84 -13.29 -13.59
N MET A 196 -1.50 -13.36 -12.44
CA MET A 196 -2.24 -14.54 -12.00
C MET A 196 -3.38 -14.82 -12.99
N PRO A 197 -3.59 -16.06 -13.47
CA PRO A 197 -4.69 -16.40 -14.36
C PRO A 197 -5.98 -16.69 -13.59
N ASP A 198 -7.13 -16.77 -14.26
CA ASP A 198 -8.40 -17.10 -13.60
C ASP A 198 -8.52 -18.60 -13.29
N PHE A 199 -8.01 -19.43 -14.19
CA PHE A 199 -7.85 -20.87 -14.00
C PHE A 199 -6.45 -21.33 -14.39
N GLU A 200 -5.98 -22.33 -13.67
CA GLU A 200 -4.77 -23.08 -13.99
C GLU A 200 -5.18 -24.55 -14.12
N LEU A 201 -5.01 -25.10 -15.32
CA LEU A 201 -5.32 -26.48 -15.66
C LEU A 201 -3.99 -27.23 -15.79
N GLU A 202 -3.73 -28.18 -14.91
CA GLU A 202 -2.49 -28.98 -14.94
C GLU A 202 -2.79 -30.44 -15.28
N ALA A 203 -2.20 -30.93 -16.37
CA ALA A 203 -2.15 -32.35 -16.68
C ALA A 203 -0.90 -32.96 -16.04
N PRO A 204 -1.00 -34.10 -15.33
CA PRO A 204 0.14 -34.70 -14.63
C PRO A 204 1.15 -35.40 -15.55
N PHE A 205 0.97 -35.29 -16.87
CA PHE A 205 1.86 -35.77 -17.91
C PHE A 205 2.03 -34.67 -18.94
N GLN A 206 3.19 -34.58 -19.59
CA GLN A 206 3.36 -33.74 -20.76
C GLN A 206 2.49 -34.30 -21.90
N GLN A 207 1.65 -33.44 -22.45
CA GLN A 207 0.89 -33.71 -23.66
C GLN A 207 1.68 -33.26 -24.88
N SER A 208 1.42 -33.91 -26.02
CA SER A 208 1.95 -33.42 -27.29
C SER A 208 1.41 -32.03 -27.61
N LEU A 209 2.24 -31.16 -28.19
CA LEU A 209 1.87 -29.77 -28.49
C LEU A 209 0.57 -29.67 -29.32
N ARG A 210 0.37 -30.59 -30.28
CA ARG A 210 -0.87 -30.68 -31.06
C ARG A 210 -2.10 -30.88 -30.16
N LEU A 211 -2.03 -31.84 -29.24
CA LEU A 211 -3.13 -32.16 -28.34
C LEU A 211 -3.45 -31.00 -27.40
N SER A 212 -2.42 -30.36 -26.82
CA SER A 212 -2.63 -29.19 -25.95
C SER A 212 -3.20 -28.01 -26.71
N LYS A 213 -2.78 -27.77 -27.97
CA LYS A 213 -3.36 -26.73 -28.83
C LYS A 213 -4.82 -27.00 -29.18
N GLU A 214 -5.16 -28.24 -29.55
CA GLU A 214 -6.56 -28.63 -29.80
C GLU A 214 -7.45 -28.39 -28.58
N PHE A 215 -6.94 -28.69 -27.38
CA PHE A 215 -7.67 -28.45 -26.15
C PHE A 215 -7.77 -26.95 -25.78
N MET A 216 -6.70 -26.17 -25.99
CA MET A 216 -6.75 -24.71 -25.83
C MET A 216 -7.79 -24.08 -26.77
N GLU A 217 -7.81 -24.47 -28.05
CA GLU A 217 -8.81 -24.00 -29.01
C GLU A 217 -10.25 -24.37 -28.58
N GLU A 218 -10.45 -25.51 -27.91
CA GLU A 218 -11.75 -25.89 -27.34
C GLU A 218 -12.14 -24.97 -26.17
N ILE A 219 -11.20 -24.65 -25.27
CA ILE A 219 -11.42 -23.71 -24.16
C ILE A 219 -11.70 -22.30 -24.68
N GLU A 220 -10.99 -21.84 -25.70
CA GLU A 220 -11.16 -20.51 -26.29
C GLU A 220 -12.52 -20.31 -26.97
N ARG A 221 -13.20 -21.39 -27.37
CA ARG A 221 -14.57 -21.33 -27.90
C ARG A 221 -15.62 -21.04 -26.82
N ILE A 222 -15.27 -21.20 -25.54
CA ILE A 222 -16.19 -20.90 -24.43
C ILE A 222 -16.41 -19.39 -24.35
N PRO A 223 -17.67 -18.92 -24.37
CA PRO A 223 -17.96 -17.49 -24.24
C PRO A 223 -17.32 -16.90 -22.97
N GLY A 224 -16.64 -15.77 -23.13
CA GLY A 224 -16.00 -15.04 -22.03
C GLY A 224 -14.53 -15.40 -21.79
N VAL A 225 -14.03 -16.53 -22.32
CA VAL A 225 -12.58 -16.80 -22.36
C VAL A 225 -11.92 -15.79 -23.30
N SER A 226 -10.89 -15.11 -22.81
CA SER A 226 -10.16 -14.10 -23.57
C SER A 226 -8.79 -14.54 -24.01
N ARG A 227 -8.17 -15.46 -23.25
CA ARG A 227 -6.82 -15.92 -23.51
C ARG A 227 -6.58 -17.30 -22.89
N THR A 228 -5.81 -18.11 -23.60
CA THR A 228 -5.13 -19.27 -23.03
C THR A 228 -3.63 -19.19 -23.26
N GLU A 229 -2.84 -19.69 -22.30
CA GLU A 229 -1.37 -19.77 -22.42
C GLU A 229 -0.92 -21.15 -21.97
N LEU A 230 -0.05 -21.79 -22.76
CA LEU A 230 0.52 -23.11 -22.47
C LEU A 230 1.99 -22.99 -22.10
N PHE A 231 2.39 -23.74 -21.09
CA PHE A 231 3.79 -24.08 -20.84
C PHE A 231 3.90 -25.50 -20.30
N VAL A 232 5.11 -26.03 -20.38
CA VAL A 232 5.42 -27.38 -19.91
C VAL A 232 6.39 -27.29 -18.74
N ARG A 233 6.21 -28.15 -17.74
CA ARG A 233 7.04 -28.16 -16.54
C ARG A 233 7.57 -29.57 -16.28
N GLY A 234 8.88 -29.67 -16.08
CA GLY A 234 9.53 -30.85 -15.51
C GLY A 234 9.80 -30.59 -14.03
N ILE A 235 9.35 -31.49 -13.15
CA ILE A 235 9.54 -31.33 -11.71
C ILE A 235 10.67 -32.23 -11.19
N LYS A 236 11.40 -31.76 -10.16
CA LYS A 236 12.50 -32.51 -9.50
C LYS A 236 13.60 -32.96 -10.46
N THR A 237 14.05 -32.04 -11.32
CA THR A 237 15.25 -32.24 -12.13
C THR A 237 16.49 -31.90 -11.30
N TYR A 238 17.54 -32.70 -11.43
CA TYR A 238 18.82 -32.45 -10.76
C TYR A 238 19.70 -31.68 -11.72
N MET A 239 19.97 -30.41 -11.40
CA MET A 239 20.79 -29.53 -12.23
C MET A 239 22.14 -29.26 -11.59
N TYR A 240 23.20 -29.58 -12.33
CA TYR A 240 24.57 -29.30 -11.96
C TYR A 240 25.20 -28.25 -12.89
N TYR A 241 25.86 -27.27 -12.27
CA TYR A 241 26.89 -26.44 -12.89
C TYR A 241 27.91 -26.07 -11.80
N PRO A 242 29.15 -25.71 -12.16
CA PRO A 242 30.15 -25.30 -11.19
C PRO A 242 29.66 -24.15 -10.30
N GLY A 243 29.50 -24.41 -9.00
CA GLY A 243 29.03 -23.43 -8.01
C GLY A 243 27.52 -23.36 -7.78
N VAL A 244 26.70 -24.29 -8.31
CA VAL A 244 25.22 -24.25 -8.21
C VAL A 244 24.66 -24.17 -6.79
N ASN A 245 25.33 -24.84 -5.84
CA ASN A 245 24.91 -24.90 -4.44
C ASN A 245 25.91 -24.22 -3.49
N GLU A 246 26.76 -23.36 -4.03
CA GLU A 246 27.80 -22.66 -3.29
C GLU A 246 27.36 -21.24 -2.92
N GLY A 247 28.04 -20.68 -1.92
CA GLY A 247 27.88 -19.29 -1.52
C GLY A 247 26.91 -19.07 -0.37
N ARG A 248 26.95 -17.84 0.16
CA ARG A 248 26.30 -17.47 1.42
C ARG A 248 24.79 -17.76 1.45
N LEU A 249 24.11 -17.64 0.31
CA LEU A 249 22.66 -17.90 0.23
C LEU A 249 22.33 -19.35 0.60
N HIS A 250 23.03 -20.30 -0.03
CA HIS A 250 22.82 -21.73 0.20
C HIS A 250 23.28 -22.14 1.59
N ASP A 251 24.42 -21.62 2.06
CA ASP A 251 24.92 -21.86 3.42
C ASP A 251 23.92 -21.41 4.49
N THR A 252 23.35 -20.21 4.34
CA THR A 252 22.35 -19.69 5.26
C THR A 252 21.08 -20.53 5.21
N PHE A 253 20.55 -20.82 4.02
CA PHE A 253 19.32 -21.60 3.88
C PHE A 253 19.45 -23.02 4.45
N ARG A 254 20.56 -23.72 4.19
CA ARG A 254 20.81 -25.08 4.72
C ARG A 254 20.81 -25.14 6.23
N ARG A 255 21.26 -24.09 6.93
CA ARG A 255 21.26 -24.02 8.40
C ARG A 255 19.88 -23.79 9.01
N LEU A 256 18.91 -23.33 8.21
CA LEU A 256 17.57 -22.93 8.67
C LEU A 256 16.51 -24.01 8.45
N ILE A 257 16.80 -25.04 7.65
CA ILE A 257 15.89 -26.14 7.38
C ILE A 257 16.34 -27.42 8.10
N PRO A 258 15.40 -28.28 8.52
CA PRO A 258 15.71 -29.62 9.05
C PRO A 258 16.44 -30.48 8.02
N SER A 259 17.23 -31.45 8.49
CA SER A 259 18.01 -32.37 7.64
C SER A 259 17.13 -33.16 6.66
N GLU A 260 15.91 -33.51 7.05
CA GLU A 260 14.97 -34.26 6.23
C GLU A 260 14.55 -33.49 4.97
N MET A 261 14.43 -32.15 5.09
CA MET A 261 13.99 -31.27 4.00
C MET A 261 15.14 -30.84 3.07
N VAL A 262 16.39 -31.10 3.45
CA VAL A 262 17.57 -30.77 2.61
C VAL A 262 17.48 -31.49 1.26
N THR A 263 17.01 -32.74 1.27
CA THR A 263 16.90 -33.60 0.09
C THR A 263 15.89 -33.11 -0.95
N GLU A 264 14.95 -32.23 -0.56
CA GLU A 264 13.99 -31.62 -1.48
C GLU A 264 14.58 -30.47 -2.31
N HIS A 265 15.72 -29.93 -1.88
CA HIS A 265 16.39 -28.79 -2.51
C HIS A 265 17.79 -29.12 -3.05
N TYR A 266 18.45 -30.11 -2.45
CA TYR A 266 19.80 -30.53 -2.76
C TYR A 266 19.81 -32.03 -3.03
N GLY A 267 20.48 -32.45 -4.10
CA GLY A 267 20.41 -33.85 -4.52
C GLY A 267 21.15 -34.81 -3.60
N THR A 268 20.66 -36.05 -3.54
CA THR A 268 21.28 -37.17 -2.81
C THR A 268 21.27 -38.42 -3.68
N THR A 269 22.35 -39.20 -3.64
CA THR A 269 22.49 -40.44 -4.42
C THR A 269 21.89 -41.68 -3.77
N GLU A 270 21.33 -41.58 -2.57
CA GLU A 270 20.80 -42.73 -1.80
C GLU A 270 19.72 -43.52 -2.55
N GLU A 271 18.97 -42.86 -3.43
CA GLU A 271 17.87 -43.47 -4.21
C GLU A 271 18.22 -43.73 -5.70
N PHE A 272 19.48 -43.57 -6.13
CA PHE A 272 19.87 -43.59 -7.54
C PHE A 272 20.91 -44.66 -7.90
N VAL A 273 20.77 -45.26 -9.08
CA VAL A 273 21.74 -46.20 -9.65
C VAL A 273 22.58 -45.48 -10.71
N ILE A 274 23.77 -45.01 -10.34
CA ILE A 274 24.63 -44.15 -11.16
C ILE A 274 26.11 -44.57 -10.99
N PRO A 275 26.94 -44.53 -12.05
CA PRO A 275 28.38 -44.75 -11.95
C PRO A 275 29.05 -43.81 -10.93
N GLU A 276 30.08 -44.29 -10.24
CA GLU A 276 30.75 -43.52 -9.18
C GLU A 276 31.31 -42.18 -9.69
N GLU A 277 31.84 -42.18 -10.92
CA GLU A 277 32.37 -40.99 -11.60
C GLU A 277 31.30 -39.91 -11.88
N ASP A 278 30.03 -40.28 -11.94
CA ASP A 278 28.90 -39.41 -12.28
C ASP A 278 28.09 -39.00 -11.05
N ARG A 279 28.42 -39.50 -9.85
CA ARG A 279 27.65 -39.21 -8.61
C ARG A 279 27.56 -37.72 -8.30
N TYR A 280 28.58 -36.95 -8.66
CA TYR A 280 28.60 -35.49 -8.46
C TYR A 280 27.44 -34.78 -9.19
N LEU A 281 26.93 -35.35 -10.29
CA LEU A 281 25.80 -34.80 -11.06
C LEU A 281 24.46 -34.87 -10.30
N ILE A 282 24.42 -35.60 -9.18
CA ILE A 282 23.28 -35.65 -8.27
C ILE A 282 23.66 -35.08 -6.91
N ASP A 283 24.72 -35.58 -6.28
CA ASP A 283 25.10 -35.19 -4.92
C ASP A 283 25.45 -33.69 -4.80
N GLN A 284 25.89 -33.06 -5.88
CA GLN A 284 26.21 -31.63 -5.91
C GLN A 284 25.17 -30.79 -6.67
N ALA A 285 24.11 -31.41 -7.19
CA ALA A 285 23.10 -30.73 -7.99
C ALA A 285 22.05 -30.02 -7.14
N ALA A 286 21.47 -28.95 -7.67
CA ALA A 286 20.26 -28.36 -7.13
C ALA A 286 19.04 -29.11 -7.68
N VAL A 287 18.07 -29.36 -6.80
CA VAL A 287 16.77 -29.93 -7.19
C VAL A 287 15.86 -28.79 -7.64
N THR A 288 15.60 -28.73 -8.94
CA THR A 288 14.90 -27.62 -9.60
C THR A 288 13.77 -28.11 -10.50
N ASP A 289 13.00 -27.15 -11.01
CA ASP A 289 12.01 -27.37 -12.05
C ASP A 289 12.50 -26.74 -13.36
N VAL A 290 12.23 -27.43 -14.46
CA VAL A 290 12.56 -26.99 -15.81
C VAL A 290 11.28 -26.56 -16.51
N TYR A 291 11.28 -25.39 -17.12
CA TYR A 291 10.13 -24.83 -17.82
C TYR A 291 10.39 -24.79 -19.32
N GLY A 292 9.52 -25.45 -20.08
CA GLY A 292 9.47 -25.40 -21.53
C GLY A 292 8.69 -24.18 -22.01
N ILE A 293 9.36 -23.28 -22.72
CA ILE A 293 8.76 -22.12 -23.36
C ILE A 293 8.20 -22.55 -24.71
N VAL A 294 6.90 -22.34 -24.89
CA VAL A 294 6.20 -22.62 -26.15
C VAL A 294 6.54 -21.54 -27.17
N ALA A 295 6.77 -21.95 -28.42
CA ALA A 295 7.04 -21.01 -29.50
C ALA A 295 5.86 -20.04 -29.70
N GLU A 296 6.19 -18.76 -29.82
CA GLU A 296 5.28 -17.63 -30.05
C GLU A 296 4.35 -17.30 -28.88
N SER A 297 4.55 -17.94 -27.73
CA SER A 297 3.79 -17.68 -26.51
C SER A 297 4.09 -16.29 -25.94
N GLU A 298 3.20 -15.75 -25.10
CA GLU A 298 3.40 -14.44 -24.48
C GLU A 298 4.69 -14.40 -23.65
N LEU A 299 4.98 -15.48 -22.92
CA LEU A 299 6.22 -15.60 -22.16
C LEU A 299 7.46 -15.49 -23.07
N GLU A 300 7.49 -16.19 -24.20
CA GLU A 300 8.62 -16.09 -25.13
C GLU A 300 8.80 -14.66 -25.63
N GLN A 301 7.71 -14.01 -26.02
CA GLN A 301 7.74 -12.63 -26.49
C GLN A 301 8.22 -11.66 -25.40
N ALA A 302 7.73 -11.81 -24.17
CA ALA A 302 8.14 -11.01 -23.02
C ALA A 302 9.62 -11.24 -22.68
N MET A 303 10.10 -12.48 -22.76
CA MET A 303 11.52 -12.81 -22.56
C MET A 303 12.40 -12.24 -23.66
N VAL A 304 12.01 -12.33 -24.94
CA VAL A 304 12.75 -11.72 -26.05
C VAL A 304 12.82 -10.20 -25.88
N ARG A 305 11.72 -9.53 -25.49
CA ARG A 305 11.72 -8.10 -25.18
C ARG A 305 12.71 -7.75 -24.05
N MET A 306 12.73 -8.57 -23.00
CA MET A 306 13.60 -8.37 -21.83
C MET A 306 15.09 -8.63 -22.13
N LEU A 307 15.39 -9.67 -22.91
CA LEU A 307 16.76 -10.08 -23.23
C LEU A 307 17.43 -9.15 -24.26
N GLY A 308 16.63 -8.41 -25.03
CA GLY A 308 17.10 -7.43 -26.00
C GLY A 308 17.44 -8.03 -27.37
N PRO A 309 17.89 -7.18 -28.32
CA PRO A 309 18.04 -7.55 -29.73
C PRO A 309 19.20 -8.54 -29.99
N ASP A 310 20.15 -8.67 -29.07
CA ASP A 310 21.31 -9.57 -29.21
C ASP A 310 20.96 -11.04 -28.94
N PHE A 311 19.74 -11.31 -28.46
CA PHE A 311 19.29 -12.68 -28.19
C PHE A 311 18.76 -13.35 -29.46
N ASP A 312 19.46 -14.36 -29.94
CA ASP A 312 19.03 -15.17 -31.08
C ASP A 312 17.97 -16.21 -30.65
N ARG A 313 16.70 -15.82 -30.81
CA ARG A 313 15.54 -16.67 -30.53
C ARG A 313 15.55 -17.97 -31.36
N ASP A 314 16.00 -17.92 -32.60
CA ASP A 314 15.95 -19.09 -33.48
C ASP A 314 17.09 -20.07 -33.17
N ALA A 315 18.24 -19.57 -32.69
CA ALA A 315 19.29 -20.40 -32.09
C ALA A 315 18.84 -21.03 -30.77
N PHE A 316 18.15 -20.28 -29.88
CA PHE A 316 17.59 -20.83 -28.64
C PHE A 316 16.69 -22.06 -28.91
N ARG A 317 15.87 -21.99 -29.96
CA ARG A 317 15.00 -23.11 -30.40
C ARG A 317 15.78 -24.25 -31.03
N ARG A 318 16.67 -23.97 -31.99
CA ARG A 318 17.35 -25.00 -32.81
C ARG A 318 18.54 -25.66 -32.13
N GLU A 319 19.32 -24.88 -31.39
CA GLU A 319 20.57 -25.33 -30.74
C GLU A 319 20.35 -25.84 -29.31
N GLN A 320 19.08 -25.97 -28.88
CA GLN A 320 18.71 -26.48 -27.56
C GLN A 320 19.40 -25.73 -26.41
N GLN A 321 19.53 -24.40 -26.56
CA GLN A 321 20.13 -23.58 -25.53
C GLN A 321 19.16 -23.40 -24.35
N ALA A 322 19.71 -23.13 -23.17
CA ALA A 322 18.94 -22.88 -21.97
C ALA A 322 19.11 -21.44 -21.48
N ILE A 323 18.08 -20.92 -20.82
CA ILE A 323 18.13 -19.65 -20.09
C ILE A 323 18.04 -19.98 -18.61
N LEU A 324 19.08 -19.63 -17.85
CA LEU A 324 19.13 -19.90 -16.42
C LEU A 324 18.62 -18.69 -15.64
N LEU A 325 17.66 -18.91 -14.75
CA LEU A 325 17.11 -17.89 -13.88
C LEU A 325 17.61 -18.10 -12.44
N LEU A 326 18.31 -17.11 -11.91
CA LEU A 326 18.90 -17.11 -10.56
C LEU A 326 18.43 -15.88 -9.78
N PRO A 327 17.83 -16.01 -8.59
CA PRO A 327 17.19 -14.88 -7.93
C PRO A 327 18.22 -13.87 -7.45
N GLY A 328 17.83 -12.60 -7.45
CA GLY A 328 18.50 -11.61 -6.61
C GLY A 328 18.23 -11.93 -5.14
N TYR A 329 19.23 -11.73 -4.27
CA TYR A 329 19.08 -11.97 -2.84
C TYR A 329 19.65 -10.82 -1.99
N HIS A 330 19.14 -10.67 -0.78
CA HIS A 330 19.68 -9.81 0.26
C HIS A 330 19.77 -10.63 1.55
N LEU A 331 20.96 -10.74 2.15
CA LEU A 331 21.15 -11.46 3.42
C LEU A 331 21.45 -10.45 4.52
N GLU A 332 20.82 -10.64 5.66
CA GLU A 332 21.09 -9.87 6.86
C GLU A 332 22.33 -10.44 7.57
N GLU A 333 23.06 -9.58 8.28
CA GLU A 333 24.21 -10.00 9.10
C GLU A 333 23.77 -10.48 10.50
N THR A 334 22.51 -10.25 10.87
CA THR A 334 21.97 -10.63 12.17
C THR A 334 21.72 -12.14 12.28
N GLN A 335 21.79 -12.65 13.50
CA GLN A 335 21.51 -14.06 13.77
C GLN A 335 20.05 -14.39 13.44
N PRO A 336 19.78 -15.42 12.61
CA PRO A 336 18.42 -15.79 12.24
C PRO A 336 17.58 -16.25 13.44
N ALA A 337 16.30 -15.90 13.43
CA ALA A 337 15.33 -16.46 14.36
C ALA A 337 14.99 -17.92 13.98
N PRO A 338 14.85 -18.83 14.96
CA PRO A 338 14.41 -20.20 14.69
C PRO A 338 12.98 -20.21 14.15
N ILE A 339 12.71 -21.10 13.20
CA ILE A 339 11.37 -21.29 12.63
C ILE A 339 10.76 -22.56 13.22
N ASP A 340 9.48 -22.49 13.57
CA ASP A 340 8.70 -23.65 14.00
C ASP A 340 8.65 -24.72 12.88
N PRO A 341 9.12 -25.97 13.12
CA PRO A 341 9.07 -27.05 12.14
C PRO A 341 7.67 -27.30 11.56
N ALA A 342 6.61 -27.19 12.37
CA ALA A 342 5.25 -27.39 11.89
C ALA A 342 4.85 -26.34 10.85
N ARG A 343 5.39 -25.12 10.95
CA ARG A 343 5.18 -24.07 9.96
C ARG A 343 5.93 -24.36 8.67
N LEU A 344 7.14 -24.94 8.74
CA LEU A 344 7.94 -25.29 7.56
C LEU A 344 7.26 -26.34 6.68
N GLU A 345 6.58 -27.31 7.29
CA GLU A 345 5.83 -28.36 6.57
C GLU A 345 4.66 -27.79 5.75
N THR A 346 4.10 -26.65 6.14
CA THR A 346 3.01 -25.99 5.39
C THR A 346 3.50 -25.19 4.17
N ILE A 347 4.82 -25.01 4.04
CA ILE A 347 5.41 -24.20 2.97
C ILE A 347 5.77 -25.10 1.79
N ASP A 348 5.19 -24.78 0.63
CA ASP A 348 5.51 -25.44 -0.62
C ASP A 348 7.00 -25.33 -0.99
N ARG A 349 7.56 -26.38 -1.60
CA ARG A 349 8.97 -26.47 -1.99
C ARG A 349 9.40 -25.29 -2.87
N ALA A 350 8.59 -24.87 -3.84
CA ALA A 350 8.95 -23.77 -4.72
C ALA A 350 9.03 -22.42 -3.99
N ASN A 351 8.41 -22.30 -2.81
CA ASN A 351 8.39 -21.10 -1.99
C ASN A 351 9.24 -21.18 -0.71
N ARG A 352 9.79 -22.36 -0.40
CA ARG A 352 10.42 -22.61 0.90
C ARG A 352 11.62 -21.72 1.17
N MET A 353 12.55 -21.58 0.23
CA MET A 353 13.73 -20.73 0.42
C MET A 353 13.35 -19.28 0.69
N LYS A 354 12.39 -18.73 -0.07
CA LYS A 354 11.86 -17.38 0.12
C LYS A 354 11.26 -17.19 1.51
N GLN A 355 10.30 -18.03 1.88
CA GLN A 355 9.59 -17.88 3.14
C GLN A 355 10.49 -18.16 4.35
N VAL A 356 11.42 -19.13 4.26
CA VAL A 356 12.37 -19.42 5.35
C VAL A 356 13.27 -18.23 5.62
N LEU A 357 13.84 -17.62 4.57
CA LEU A 357 14.69 -16.44 4.74
C LEU A 357 13.90 -15.26 5.31
N GLU A 358 12.69 -15.01 4.82
CA GLU A 358 11.84 -13.90 5.28
C GLU A 358 11.34 -14.10 6.72
N LEU A 359 10.91 -15.32 7.10
CA LEU A 359 10.36 -15.62 8.42
C LEU A 359 11.43 -15.68 9.51
N SER A 360 12.63 -16.16 9.17
CA SER A 360 13.77 -16.16 10.10
C SER A 360 14.44 -14.79 10.24
N GLY A 361 14.11 -13.83 9.35
CA GLY A 361 14.82 -12.55 9.26
C GLY A 361 16.25 -12.70 8.75
N ALA A 362 16.62 -13.84 8.15
CA ALA A 362 17.96 -14.07 7.61
C ALA A 362 18.20 -13.35 6.27
N GLY A 363 17.14 -12.96 5.57
CA GLY A 363 17.24 -12.26 4.30
C GLY A 363 15.98 -12.33 3.45
N SER A 364 16.12 -12.04 2.16
CA SER A 364 15.06 -12.15 1.16
C SER A 364 15.62 -12.54 -0.21
N ILE A 365 14.79 -13.19 -1.03
CA ILE A 365 15.07 -13.53 -2.44
C ILE A 365 13.91 -13.08 -3.33
N SER A 366 14.19 -12.71 -4.57
CA SER A 366 13.16 -12.25 -5.49
C SER A 366 13.55 -12.37 -6.96
N TYR A 367 12.54 -12.60 -7.80
CA TYR A 367 12.59 -12.42 -9.25
C TYR A 367 11.94 -11.13 -9.73
N ASP A 368 11.49 -10.28 -8.81
CA ASP A 368 10.86 -9.01 -9.15
C ASP A 368 11.90 -8.02 -9.68
N ILE A 369 11.72 -7.60 -10.93
CA ILE A 369 12.58 -6.62 -11.60
C ILE A 369 12.67 -5.29 -10.83
N ARG A 370 11.61 -4.89 -10.11
CA ARG A 370 11.59 -3.66 -9.30
C ARG A 370 12.58 -3.74 -8.13
N ARG A 371 12.89 -4.95 -7.65
CA ARG A 371 13.85 -5.22 -6.57
C ARG A 371 15.26 -5.48 -7.08
N SER A 372 15.43 -5.90 -8.34
CA SER A 372 16.72 -6.22 -8.94
C SER A 372 17.85 -5.21 -8.66
N PRO A 373 17.62 -3.87 -8.69
CA PRO A 373 18.68 -2.88 -8.46
C PRO A 373 19.28 -2.86 -7.03
N VAL A 374 18.57 -3.39 -6.03
CA VAL A 374 19.01 -3.39 -4.62
C VAL A 374 19.39 -4.77 -4.11
N MET A 375 19.28 -5.79 -4.96
CA MET A 375 19.59 -7.17 -4.59
C MET A 375 20.98 -7.56 -5.08
N THR A 376 21.67 -8.35 -4.27
CA THR A 376 22.93 -9.00 -4.65
C THR A 376 22.62 -10.09 -5.67
N LYS A 377 23.37 -10.07 -6.77
CA LYS A 377 23.33 -11.15 -7.77
C LYS A 377 24.31 -12.25 -7.35
N PRO A 378 23.94 -13.54 -7.47
CA PRO A 378 24.86 -14.63 -7.24
C PRO A 378 26.14 -14.45 -8.06
N VAL A 379 27.30 -14.53 -7.40
CA VAL A 379 28.59 -14.48 -8.09
C VAL A 379 28.80 -15.83 -8.73
N VAL A 380 28.49 -15.93 -10.02
CA VAL A 380 28.78 -17.15 -10.79
C VAL A 380 29.84 -16.84 -11.82
N LYS A 381 30.87 -17.69 -11.90
CA LYS A 381 31.78 -17.74 -13.07
C LYS A 381 30.91 -17.97 -14.32
N SER A 382 31.38 -17.62 -15.51
CA SER A 382 30.62 -17.81 -16.75
C SER A 382 30.04 -19.23 -16.80
N ILE A 383 28.71 -19.34 -16.69
CA ILE A 383 28.01 -20.61 -16.77
C ILE A 383 27.79 -20.84 -18.25
N ASP A 384 28.70 -21.57 -18.88
CA ASP A 384 28.61 -21.83 -20.33
C ASP A 384 27.67 -23.00 -20.62
N ARG A 385 27.46 -23.89 -19.64
CA ARG A 385 26.65 -25.10 -19.76
C ARG A 385 26.06 -25.54 -18.43
N VAL A 386 24.93 -26.25 -18.50
CA VAL A 386 24.32 -26.97 -17.38
C VAL A 386 24.22 -28.46 -17.73
N GLU A 387 24.40 -29.30 -16.71
CA GLU A 387 24.17 -30.74 -16.81
C GLU A 387 22.91 -31.10 -16.04
N LEU A 388 21.98 -31.80 -16.69
CA LEU A 388 20.70 -32.20 -16.12
C LEU A 388 20.65 -33.72 -15.97
N SER A 389 20.24 -34.16 -14.79
CA SER A 389 19.85 -35.55 -14.53
C SER A 389 18.35 -35.60 -14.26
N VAL A 390 17.60 -36.15 -15.21
CA VAL A 390 16.14 -36.28 -15.17
C VAL A 390 15.78 -37.69 -14.67
N PRO A 391 15.07 -37.83 -13.53
CA PRO A 391 14.67 -39.15 -13.03
C PRO A 391 13.67 -39.84 -13.95
N LEU A 392 13.89 -41.13 -14.23
CA LEU A 392 12.94 -42.01 -14.93
C LEU A 392 11.93 -42.66 -13.97
N GLY A 393 12.01 -42.28 -12.70
CA GLY A 393 11.21 -42.73 -11.58
C GLY A 393 11.54 -44.15 -11.13
N ALA A 394 11.00 -44.51 -9.97
CA ALA A 394 11.49 -45.64 -9.22
C ALA A 394 11.03 -46.96 -9.83
N THR A 395 11.94 -47.92 -9.87
CA THR A 395 11.66 -49.33 -10.09
C THR A 395 11.94 -50.09 -8.81
N PHE A 396 11.07 -51.02 -8.44
CA PHE A 396 11.34 -51.97 -7.37
C PHE A 396 12.06 -53.16 -7.98
N GLY A 397 13.34 -53.35 -7.62
CA GLY A 397 14.09 -54.57 -7.97
C GLY A 397 13.72 -55.75 -7.07
N GLU A 398 14.34 -56.91 -7.31
CA GLU A 398 14.14 -58.14 -6.52
C GLU A 398 14.44 -57.99 -5.02
N SER A 399 15.25 -57.00 -4.64
CA SER A 399 15.61 -56.67 -3.25
C SER A 399 14.58 -55.79 -2.52
N ASN A 400 13.49 -55.39 -3.18
CA ASN A 400 12.47 -54.45 -2.67
C ASN A 400 13.01 -53.06 -2.26
N VAL A 401 14.23 -52.72 -2.71
CA VAL A 401 14.83 -51.39 -2.56
C VAL A 401 14.40 -50.53 -3.74
N ARG A 402 13.93 -49.31 -3.45
CA ARG A 402 13.50 -48.32 -4.45
C ARG A 402 14.74 -47.78 -5.18
N THR A 403 14.90 -48.07 -6.47
CA THR A 403 16.02 -47.57 -7.27
C THR A 403 15.53 -46.72 -8.44
N ASN A 404 16.11 -45.53 -8.62
CA ASN A 404 15.83 -44.63 -9.73
C ASN A 404 16.97 -44.65 -10.75
N HIS A 405 16.61 -44.70 -12.03
CA HIS A 405 17.51 -44.41 -13.14
C HIS A 405 17.36 -42.94 -13.57
N VAL A 406 18.41 -42.37 -14.17
CA VAL A 406 18.40 -40.99 -14.69
C VAL A 406 18.80 -40.93 -16.15
N ARG A 407 18.18 -40.02 -16.89
CA ARG A 407 18.68 -39.57 -18.19
C ARG A 407 19.50 -38.31 -18.01
N ARG A 408 20.60 -38.24 -18.75
CA ARG A 408 21.58 -37.15 -18.67
C ARG A 408 21.53 -36.30 -19.91
N TYR A 409 21.53 -34.99 -19.71
CA TYR A 409 21.54 -34.01 -20.78
C TYR A 409 22.56 -32.92 -20.47
N ARG A 410 23.19 -32.40 -21.52
CA ARG A 410 24.14 -31.29 -21.42
C ARG A 410 23.66 -30.19 -22.32
N LEU A 411 23.29 -29.05 -21.73
CA LEU A 411 22.70 -27.93 -22.44
C LEU A 411 23.61 -26.70 -22.35
N PRO A 412 23.93 -26.04 -23.48
CA PRO A 412 24.62 -24.75 -23.45
C PRO A 412 23.69 -23.68 -22.87
N VAL A 413 24.24 -22.74 -22.08
CA VAL A 413 23.47 -21.64 -21.50
C VAL A 413 23.61 -20.39 -22.38
N ALA A 414 22.50 -19.95 -22.97
CA ALA A 414 22.45 -18.73 -23.77
C ALA A 414 22.58 -17.48 -22.89
N ARG A 415 21.86 -17.49 -21.76
CA ARG A 415 21.82 -16.34 -20.85
C ARG A 415 21.55 -16.76 -19.41
N VAL A 416 22.17 -16.04 -18.47
CA VAL A 416 21.79 -16.04 -17.06
C VAL A 416 21.01 -14.75 -16.78
N ILE A 417 19.79 -14.88 -16.28
CA ILE A 417 18.90 -13.78 -15.90
C ILE A 417 18.62 -13.81 -14.40
N HIS A 418 18.23 -12.66 -13.85
CA HIS A 418 18.04 -12.49 -12.40
C HIS A 418 16.67 -12.00 -11.98
N HIS A 419 15.80 -11.73 -12.94
CA HIS A 419 14.43 -11.30 -12.73
C HIS A 419 13.56 -11.78 -13.90
N LEU A 420 12.26 -11.80 -13.66
CA LEU A 420 11.26 -12.03 -14.70
C LEU A 420 10.97 -10.73 -15.46
N PRO A 421 10.26 -10.81 -16.61
CA PRO A 421 9.74 -9.63 -17.30
C PRO A 421 8.86 -8.75 -16.39
N GLU A 422 8.74 -7.46 -16.70
CA GLU A 422 7.93 -6.50 -15.91
C GLU A 422 6.45 -6.87 -15.81
N GLU A 423 5.93 -7.53 -16.85
CA GLU A 423 4.56 -8.02 -16.93
C GLU A 423 4.29 -9.14 -15.91
N GLY A 424 5.35 -9.81 -15.42
CA GLY A 424 5.26 -10.98 -14.56
C GLY A 424 4.92 -12.26 -15.33
N PHE A 425 5.09 -13.41 -14.69
CA PHE A 425 4.71 -14.71 -15.24
C PHE A 425 4.27 -15.63 -14.12
N TRP A 426 2.98 -15.98 -14.07
CA TRP A 426 2.47 -16.94 -13.10
C TRP A 426 2.91 -18.37 -13.46
N PRO A 427 3.26 -19.24 -12.48
CA PRO A 427 3.34 -18.98 -11.03
C PRO A 427 4.70 -18.41 -10.58
N LEU A 428 5.66 -18.21 -11.49
CA LEU A 428 7.04 -17.84 -11.18
C LEU A 428 7.20 -16.42 -10.58
N SER A 429 6.21 -15.54 -10.76
CA SER A 429 6.19 -14.24 -10.09
C SER A 429 5.68 -14.33 -8.64
N ASP A 430 4.88 -15.36 -8.29
CA ASP A 430 4.39 -15.56 -6.93
C ASP A 430 5.39 -16.36 -6.08
N SER A 431 5.98 -17.40 -6.69
CA SER A 431 6.98 -18.26 -6.06
C SER A 431 8.42 -17.98 -6.48
N VAL A 432 9.39 -18.29 -5.62
CA VAL A 432 10.81 -18.08 -5.94
C VAL A 432 11.57 -19.38 -5.64
N GLN A 433 11.47 -20.31 -6.58
CA GLN A 433 12.32 -21.52 -6.59
C GLN A 433 13.70 -21.14 -7.09
N ASN A 434 14.76 -21.69 -6.50
CA ASN A 434 16.14 -21.38 -6.85
C ASN A 434 16.95 -22.66 -7.05
N PRO A 435 17.64 -22.83 -8.19
CA PRO A 435 17.53 -22.07 -9.45
C PRO A 435 16.25 -22.45 -10.25
N ILE A 436 16.02 -21.84 -11.42
CA ILE A 436 15.03 -22.27 -12.43
C ILE A 436 15.72 -22.32 -13.81
N LEU A 437 15.37 -23.32 -14.63
CA LEU A 437 15.87 -23.43 -16.00
C LEU A 437 14.73 -23.28 -17.02
N PHE A 438 14.90 -22.40 -18.00
CA PHE A 438 14.03 -22.30 -19.16
C PHE A 438 14.67 -22.92 -20.39
N VAL A 439 13.90 -23.71 -21.12
CA VAL A 439 14.31 -24.35 -22.37
C VAL A 439 13.22 -24.21 -23.42
N SER A 440 13.55 -24.44 -24.69
CA SER A 440 12.53 -24.49 -25.74
C SER A 440 11.59 -25.69 -25.56
N GLN A 441 10.36 -25.60 -26.05
CA GLN A 441 9.43 -26.75 -26.07
C GLN A 441 10.04 -27.98 -26.75
N SER A 442 10.83 -27.82 -27.82
CA SER A 442 11.52 -28.93 -28.48
C SER A 442 12.56 -29.59 -27.58
N THR A 443 13.34 -28.81 -26.84
CA THR A 443 14.27 -29.35 -25.84
C THR A 443 13.52 -30.09 -24.74
N MET A 444 12.36 -29.57 -24.33
CA MET A 444 11.54 -30.21 -23.31
C MET A 444 10.98 -31.56 -23.77
N ASP A 445 10.59 -31.67 -25.03
CA ASP A 445 10.20 -32.94 -25.66
C ASP A 445 11.36 -33.98 -25.65
N ASP A 446 12.61 -33.55 -25.73
CA ASP A 446 13.78 -34.45 -25.66
C ASP A 446 14.12 -34.86 -24.22
N LEU A 447 13.95 -33.93 -23.26
CA LEU A 447 14.11 -34.22 -21.83
C LEU A 447 13.06 -35.24 -21.34
N TYR A 448 11.83 -35.14 -21.86
CA TYR A 448 10.69 -35.97 -21.49
C TYR A 448 10.01 -36.58 -22.74
N PRO A 449 10.62 -37.59 -23.37
CA PRO A 449 10.18 -38.08 -24.69
C PRO A 449 8.90 -38.94 -24.66
N TYR A 450 8.44 -39.36 -23.49
CA TYR A 450 7.24 -40.17 -23.33
C TYR A 450 6.00 -39.30 -23.08
N LYS A 451 5.69 -38.44 -24.05
CA LYS A 451 4.53 -37.53 -24.00
C LYS A 451 3.24 -38.23 -24.43
N MET A 452 2.13 -37.74 -23.90
CA MET A 452 0.80 -38.26 -24.20
C MET A 452 0.27 -37.66 -25.52
N HIS A 453 -0.07 -38.55 -26.45
CA HIS A 453 -0.64 -38.19 -27.75
C HIS A 453 -2.16 -38.34 -27.82
N VAL A 454 -2.76 -38.86 -26.76
CA VAL A 454 -4.20 -39.10 -26.63
C VAL A 454 -4.66 -38.51 -25.30
N MET A 455 -5.86 -37.94 -25.30
CA MET A 455 -6.47 -37.43 -24.08
C MET A 455 -6.86 -38.59 -23.16
N LEU A 456 -6.49 -38.50 -21.88
CA LEU A 456 -6.92 -39.44 -20.86
C LEU A 456 -7.97 -38.79 -19.97
N SER A 457 -8.94 -39.57 -19.50
CA SER A 457 -9.86 -39.12 -18.46
C SER A 457 -9.15 -39.00 -17.11
N PHE A 458 -9.62 -38.08 -16.27
CA PHE A 458 -9.05 -37.86 -14.94
C PHE A 458 -9.06 -39.11 -14.06
N ASP A 459 -10.09 -39.95 -14.15
CA ASP A 459 -10.18 -41.19 -13.37
C ASP A 459 -9.09 -42.20 -13.70
N LEU A 460 -8.67 -42.27 -14.97
CA LEU A 460 -7.58 -43.16 -15.39
C LEU A 460 -6.24 -42.66 -14.86
N ILE A 461 -6.06 -41.34 -14.83
CA ILE A 461 -4.89 -40.66 -14.31
C ILE A 461 -4.80 -40.80 -12.78
N PHE A 462 -5.91 -40.67 -12.05
CA PHE A 462 -5.94 -40.76 -10.59
C PHE A 462 -5.49 -42.15 -10.07
N ARG A 463 -5.62 -43.21 -10.90
CA ARG A 463 -5.06 -44.54 -10.58
C ARG A 463 -3.53 -44.53 -10.50
N TYR A 464 -2.86 -43.61 -11.21
CA TYR A 464 -1.44 -43.33 -11.07
C TYR A 464 -1.25 -42.32 -9.93
N LYS A 465 -1.24 -42.80 -8.69
CA LYS A 465 -1.10 -41.94 -7.50
C LYS A 465 0.26 -41.20 -7.47
N GLY A 466 0.22 -39.90 -7.14
CA GLY A 466 1.37 -39.10 -6.67
C GLY A 466 2.04 -38.22 -7.72
N ASP A 467 3.20 -37.63 -7.37
CA ASP A 467 4.04 -36.79 -8.25
C ASP A 467 4.89 -37.61 -9.24
N GLU A 468 4.95 -38.94 -9.09
CA GLU A 468 5.78 -39.80 -9.95
C GLU A 468 5.52 -39.61 -11.44
N PRO A 469 4.28 -39.45 -11.92
CA PRO A 469 4.00 -39.13 -13.32
C PRO A 469 4.72 -37.89 -13.82
N ALA A 470 4.58 -36.74 -13.13
CA ALA A 470 5.15 -35.48 -13.57
C ALA A 470 6.69 -35.47 -13.44
N ILE A 471 7.25 -36.21 -12.48
CA ILE A 471 8.70 -36.44 -12.39
C ILE A 471 9.22 -37.21 -13.61
N ARG A 472 8.48 -38.22 -14.10
CA ARG A 472 8.89 -39.09 -15.21
C ARG A 472 8.57 -38.54 -16.59
N PHE A 473 7.46 -37.81 -16.72
CA PHE A 473 6.82 -37.47 -17.98
C PHE A 473 6.61 -35.98 -18.18
N GLY A 474 7.00 -35.13 -17.21
CA GLY A 474 6.67 -33.71 -17.22
C GLY A 474 5.17 -33.46 -16.99
N SER A 475 4.76 -32.19 -16.94
CA SER A 475 3.37 -31.76 -16.88
C SER A 475 3.08 -30.66 -17.90
N SER A 476 1.88 -30.66 -18.46
CA SER A 476 1.38 -29.57 -19.32
C SER A 476 0.45 -28.71 -18.50
N ILE A 477 0.73 -27.40 -18.47
CA ILE A 477 -0.06 -26.43 -17.71
C ILE A 477 -0.66 -25.42 -18.68
N ILE A 478 -1.98 -25.28 -18.62
CA ILE A 478 -2.75 -24.32 -19.41
C ILE A 478 -3.36 -23.30 -18.45
N GLN A 479 -3.02 -22.04 -18.68
CA GLN A 479 -3.62 -20.91 -17.97
C GLN A 479 -4.76 -20.35 -18.79
N VAL A 480 -5.84 -19.96 -18.12
CA VAL A 480 -7.04 -19.42 -18.77
C VAL A 480 -7.41 -18.10 -18.11
N ASP A 481 -7.59 -17.07 -18.91
CA ASP A 481 -8.12 -15.77 -18.50
C ASP A 481 -9.47 -15.51 -19.14
N GLN A 482 -10.36 -14.87 -18.37
CA GLN A 482 -11.70 -14.52 -18.83
C GLN A 482 -11.93 -13.00 -18.74
N THR A 483 -12.61 -12.47 -19.76
CA THR A 483 -13.08 -11.07 -19.77
C THR A 483 -14.32 -10.87 -18.91
N ALA A 484 -15.17 -11.89 -18.83
CA ALA A 484 -16.38 -11.90 -18.04
C ALA A 484 -16.63 -13.30 -17.46
N MET A 485 -17.03 -13.33 -16.19
CA MET A 485 -17.34 -14.56 -15.48
C MET A 485 -18.81 -14.90 -15.68
N ASP A 486 -19.06 -15.91 -16.51
CA ASP A 486 -20.37 -16.55 -16.64
C ASP A 486 -20.35 -17.91 -15.92
N GLU A 487 -21.41 -18.22 -15.17
CA GLU A 487 -21.49 -19.45 -14.37
C GLU A 487 -21.45 -20.69 -15.26
N ALA A 488 -22.11 -20.64 -16.43
CA ALA A 488 -22.05 -21.73 -17.40
C ALA A 488 -20.65 -21.88 -18.00
N GLY A 489 -19.99 -20.77 -18.35
CA GLY A 489 -18.59 -20.79 -18.81
C GLY A 489 -17.62 -21.38 -17.79
N VAL A 490 -17.74 -20.99 -16.51
CA VAL A 490 -16.90 -21.54 -15.42
C VAL A 490 -17.16 -23.03 -15.20
N ALA A 491 -18.42 -23.46 -15.23
CA ALA A 491 -18.78 -24.87 -15.12
C ALA A 491 -18.22 -25.67 -16.30
N GLU A 492 -18.27 -25.09 -17.50
CA GLU A 492 -17.78 -25.72 -18.73
C GLU A 492 -16.25 -25.86 -18.73
N ILE A 493 -15.49 -24.84 -18.34
CA ILE A 493 -14.02 -24.93 -18.18
C ILE A 493 -13.66 -26.07 -17.21
N LYS A 494 -14.35 -26.15 -16.07
CA LYS A 494 -14.13 -27.23 -15.10
C LYS A 494 -14.48 -28.59 -15.69
N ARG A 495 -15.63 -28.70 -16.35
CA ARG A 495 -16.09 -29.95 -16.98
C ARG A 495 -15.08 -30.42 -18.02
N LEU A 496 -14.65 -29.54 -18.91
CA LEU A 496 -13.66 -29.84 -19.95
C LEU A 496 -12.31 -30.22 -19.34
N GLY A 497 -11.81 -29.46 -18.37
CA GLY A 497 -10.58 -29.80 -17.66
C GLY A 497 -10.62 -31.21 -17.07
N PHE A 498 -11.64 -31.54 -16.27
CA PHE A 498 -11.75 -32.87 -15.66
C PHE A 498 -11.98 -33.98 -16.69
N THR A 499 -12.81 -33.75 -17.72
CA THR A 499 -13.07 -34.77 -18.76
C THR A 499 -11.80 -35.10 -19.54
N ASN A 500 -10.93 -34.10 -19.73
CA ASN A 500 -9.67 -34.20 -20.47
C ASN A 500 -8.45 -34.46 -19.57
N GLY A 501 -8.65 -34.83 -18.30
CA GLY A 501 -7.56 -35.30 -17.43
C GLY A 501 -6.72 -34.21 -16.76
N PHE A 502 -7.21 -32.97 -16.73
CA PHE A 502 -6.57 -31.86 -16.03
C PHE A 502 -7.08 -31.71 -14.60
N GLN A 503 -6.18 -31.39 -13.68
CA GLN A 503 -6.52 -30.79 -12.41
C GLN A 503 -6.85 -29.32 -12.62
N VAL A 504 -8.05 -28.89 -12.24
CA VAL A 504 -8.52 -27.52 -12.45
C VAL A 504 -8.40 -26.73 -11.15
N LYS A 505 -7.45 -25.80 -11.09
CA LYS A 505 -7.28 -24.87 -9.98
C LYS A 505 -7.97 -23.55 -10.30
N SER A 506 -8.96 -23.23 -9.47
CA SER A 506 -9.78 -22.02 -9.61
C SER A 506 -9.16 -20.85 -8.87
N LEU A 507 -8.44 -19.98 -9.57
CA LEU A 507 -7.75 -18.82 -8.99
C LEU A 507 -8.62 -17.55 -8.97
N TYR A 508 -9.68 -17.48 -9.80
CA TYR A 508 -10.56 -16.33 -9.85
C TYR A 508 -11.21 -15.98 -8.49
N LEU A 509 -11.56 -16.99 -7.67
CA LEU A 509 -12.13 -16.77 -6.34
C LEU A 509 -11.12 -16.08 -5.43
N GLN A 510 -9.84 -16.45 -5.53
CA GLN A 510 -8.76 -15.80 -4.79
C GLN A 510 -8.56 -14.36 -5.27
N LYS A 511 -8.56 -14.11 -6.58
CA LYS A 511 -8.52 -12.75 -7.15
C LYS A 511 -9.68 -11.90 -6.63
N GLN A 512 -10.90 -12.43 -6.65
CA GLN A 512 -12.10 -11.73 -6.21
C GLN A 512 -12.07 -11.45 -4.70
N GLN A 513 -11.58 -12.39 -3.88
CA GLN A 513 -11.38 -12.16 -2.45
C GLN A 513 -10.38 -11.03 -2.18
N LEU A 514 -9.24 -11.00 -2.88
CA LEU A 514 -8.25 -9.94 -2.77
C LEU A 514 -8.81 -8.58 -3.21
N TYR A 515 -9.54 -8.55 -4.32
CA TYR A 515 -10.16 -7.35 -4.85
C TYR A 515 -11.28 -6.81 -3.94
N THR A 516 -12.18 -7.68 -3.50
CA THR A 516 -13.28 -7.32 -2.60
C THR A 516 -12.76 -6.88 -1.23
N LYS A 517 -11.70 -7.49 -0.71
CA LYS A 517 -10.98 -7.00 0.48
C LYS A 517 -10.52 -5.55 0.30
N GLY A 518 -9.91 -5.24 -0.85
CA GLY A 518 -9.51 -3.88 -1.22
C GLY A 518 -10.68 -2.90 -1.29
N ILE A 519 -11.77 -3.26 -1.98
CA ILE A 519 -13.00 -2.44 -2.07
C ILE A 519 -13.60 -2.20 -0.68
N ARG A 520 -13.81 -3.24 0.11
CA ARG A 520 -14.42 -3.16 1.45
C ARG A 520 -13.64 -2.21 2.35
N THR A 521 -12.33 -2.38 2.37
CA THR A 521 -11.43 -1.51 3.16
C THR A 521 -11.49 -0.07 2.66
N SER A 522 -11.53 0.12 1.34
CA SER A 522 -11.58 1.45 0.71
C SER A 522 -12.90 2.18 0.93
N LEU A 523 -14.03 1.48 0.90
CA LEU A 523 -15.35 2.04 1.23
C LEU A 523 -15.39 2.53 2.68
N ILE A 524 -14.90 1.73 3.63
CA ILE A 524 -14.82 2.12 5.04
C ILE A 524 -13.94 3.37 5.20
N ILE A 525 -12.74 3.37 4.60
CA ILE A 525 -11.82 4.53 4.65
C ILE A 525 -12.48 5.76 4.03
N GLY A 526 -13.11 5.62 2.85
CA GLY A 526 -13.75 6.71 2.14
C GLY A 526 -14.93 7.32 2.91
N LEU A 527 -15.80 6.48 3.47
CA LEU A 527 -16.93 6.93 4.29
C LEU A 527 -16.46 7.65 5.55
N LEU A 528 -15.47 7.11 6.27
CA LEU A 528 -14.87 7.76 7.44
C LEU A 528 -14.21 9.08 7.04
N ALA A 529 -13.40 9.10 5.99
CA ALA A 529 -12.75 10.31 5.50
C ALA A 529 -13.76 11.39 5.11
N GLY A 530 -14.87 11.01 4.47
CA GLY A 530 -15.97 11.91 4.10
C GLY A 530 -16.61 12.59 5.32
N THR A 531 -16.94 11.83 6.37
CA THR A 531 -17.50 12.43 7.61
C THR A 531 -16.51 13.38 8.29
N LEU A 532 -15.24 12.99 8.36
CA LEU A 532 -14.19 13.81 8.97
C LEU A 532 -13.91 15.08 8.17
N LEU A 533 -13.97 14.99 6.85
CA LEU A 533 -13.83 16.11 5.95
C LEU A 533 -14.93 17.15 6.19
N LEU A 534 -16.20 16.72 6.28
CA LEU A 534 -17.34 17.61 6.54
C LEU A 534 -17.17 18.37 7.86
N ILE A 535 -16.82 17.64 8.93
CA ILE A 535 -16.56 18.22 10.25
C ILE A 535 -15.42 19.24 10.17
N ALA A 536 -14.33 18.88 9.48
CA ALA A 536 -13.15 19.73 9.40
C ALA A 536 -13.41 21.00 8.56
N ILE A 537 -14.18 20.92 7.46
CA ILE A 537 -14.62 22.08 6.67
C ILE A 537 -15.50 23.01 7.52
N GLN A 538 -16.44 22.46 8.28
CA GLN A 538 -17.32 23.24 9.15
C GLN A 538 -16.53 23.98 10.24
N ILE A 539 -15.62 23.26 10.89
CA ILE A 539 -14.67 23.82 11.86
C ILE A 539 -13.87 24.96 11.23
N GLN A 540 -13.32 24.75 10.04
CA GLN A 540 -12.48 25.74 9.37
C GLN A 540 -13.26 27.01 9.03
N THR A 541 -14.46 26.84 8.46
CA THR A 541 -15.35 27.94 8.07
C THR A 541 -15.80 28.73 9.30
N GLY A 542 -16.25 28.04 10.35
CA GLY A 542 -16.71 28.65 11.60
C GLY A 542 -15.59 29.40 12.32
N THR A 543 -14.40 28.80 12.35
CA THR A 543 -13.19 29.41 12.91
C THR A 543 -12.85 30.69 12.16
N PHE A 544 -12.76 30.65 10.82
CA PHE A 544 -12.42 31.82 10.02
C PHE A 544 -13.45 32.95 10.18
N ARG A 545 -14.74 32.63 10.15
CA ARG A 545 -15.83 33.58 10.43
C ARG A 545 -15.68 34.22 11.81
N GLY A 546 -15.33 33.42 12.82
CA GLY A 546 -15.06 33.90 14.17
C GLY A 546 -13.93 34.92 14.21
N GLN A 547 -12.87 34.73 13.41
CA GLN A 547 -11.77 35.69 13.32
C GLN A 547 -12.18 36.99 12.65
N LEU A 548 -12.91 36.92 11.54
CA LEU A 548 -13.37 38.13 10.85
C LEU A 548 -14.25 38.99 11.76
N GLU A 549 -15.06 38.38 12.63
CA GLU A 549 -15.88 39.13 13.58
C GLU A 549 -15.02 39.80 14.68
N VAL A 550 -13.91 39.18 15.09
CA VAL A 550 -12.95 39.80 16.02
C VAL A 550 -12.20 40.95 15.35
N GLU A 551 -11.91 40.84 14.05
CA GLU A 551 -11.22 41.88 13.27
C GLU A 551 -12.18 42.92 12.66
N ARG A 552 -13.47 42.86 12.98
CA ARG A 552 -14.50 43.70 12.37
C ARG A 552 -14.23 45.19 12.54
N GLU A 553 -13.81 45.61 13.72
CA GLU A 553 -13.45 47.02 14.01
C GLU A 553 -12.32 47.50 13.10
N ARG A 554 -11.26 46.69 12.96
CA ARG A 554 -10.14 46.98 12.06
C ARG A 554 -10.60 47.08 10.60
N ILE A 555 -11.49 46.18 10.16
CA ILE A 555 -12.06 46.21 8.80
C ILE A 555 -12.85 47.51 8.62
N GLY A 556 -13.68 47.90 9.59
CA GLY A 556 -14.46 49.13 9.55
C GLY A 556 -13.60 50.41 9.50
N ILE A 557 -12.54 50.48 10.31
CA ILE A 557 -11.57 51.59 10.29
C ILE A 557 -10.92 51.70 8.90
N LEU A 558 -10.47 50.58 8.34
CA LEU A 558 -9.87 50.56 7.00
C LEU A 558 -10.88 50.93 5.90
N GLN A 559 -12.15 50.52 6.01
CA GLN A 559 -13.21 50.96 5.10
C GLN A 559 -13.44 52.48 5.20
N SER A 560 -13.43 53.06 6.42
CA SER A 560 -13.53 54.52 6.60
C SER A 560 -12.33 55.30 6.07
N LEU A 561 -11.15 54.67 6.01
CA LEU A 561 -9.94 55.21 5.40
C LEU A 561 -9.91 55.07 3.87
N GLY A 562 -10.99 54.57 3.25
CA GLY A 562 -11.14 54.48 1.79
C GLY A 562 -10.74 53.14 1.17
N VAL A 563 -10.46 52.10 1.97
CA VAL A 563 -10.18 50.75 1.42
C VAL A 563 -11.47 50.14 0.85
N THR A 564 -11.43 49.76 -0.42
CA THR A 564 -12.62 49.22 -1.11
C THR A 564 -12.90 47.76 -0.76
N GLU A 565 -14.13 47.31 -0.97
CA GLU A 565 -14.49 45.90 -0.85
C GLU A 565 -13.65 45.00 -1.77
N LYS A 566 -13.33 45.47 -2.99
CA LYS A 566 -12.49 44.73 -3.95
C LYS A 566 -11.08 44.49 -3.39
N ASP A 567 -10.50 45.48 -2.72
CA ASP A 567 -9.16 45.37 -2.13
C ASP A 567 -9.12 44.33 -0.99
N PHE A 568 -10.15 44.31 -0.15
CA PHE A 568 -10.31 43.29 0.88
C PHE A 568 -10.48 41.89 0.31
N ARG A 569 -11.39 41.72 -0.66
CA ARG A 569 -11.62 40.42 -1.31
C ARG A 569 -10.33 39.88 -1.93
N ARG A 570 -9.58 40.71 -2.65
CA ARG A 570 -8.29 40.31 -3.26
C ARG A 570 -7.25 39.93 -2.20
N THR A 571 -7.18 40.68 -1.10
CA THR A 571 -6.25 40.39 0.00
C THR A 571 -6.58 39.04 0.67
N TYR A 572 -7.83 38.84 1.08
CA TYR A 572 -8.25 37.61 1.75
C TYR A 572 -8.16 36.39 0.84
N LEU A 573 -8.43 36.55 -0.46
CA LEU A 573 -8.21 35.49 -1.45
C LEU A 573 -6.72 35.10 -1.54
N LYS A 574 -5.82 36.09 -1.65
CA LYS A 574 -4.37 35.83 -1.66
C LYS A 574 -3.91 35.13 -0.37
N GLU A 575 -4.49 35.48 0.77
CA GLU A 575 -4.23 34.83 2.06
C GLU A 575 -4.76 33.41 2.15
N ALA A 576 -5.93 33.14 1.58
CA ALA A 576 -6.48 31.80 1.48
C ALA A 576 -5.56 30.90 0.65
N ILE A 577 -5.21 31.34 -0.56
CA ILE A 577 -4.33 30.59 -1.47
C ILE A 577 -2.98 30.31 -0.82
N GLN A 578 -2.33 31.34 -0.23
CA GLN A 578 -1.04 31.16 0.42
C GLN A 578 -1.10 30.16 1.59
N ARG A 579 -2.17 30.17 2.39
CA ARG A 579 -2.36 29.22 3.49
C ARG A 579 -2.55 27.80 2.98
N VAL A 580 -3.31 27.61 1.91
CA VAL A 580 -3.48 26.30 1.27
C VAL A 580 -2.15 25.77 0.75
N LEU A 581 -1.36 26.57 0.03
CA LEU A 581 -0.04 26.16 -0.46
C LEU A 581 0.92 25.76 0.67
N GLN A 582 0.93 26.52 1.77
CA GLN A 582 1.71 26.17 2.96
C GLN A 582 1.23 24.87 3.61
N ALA A 583 -0.08 24.66 3.67
CA ALA A 583 -0.68 23.44 4.22
C ALA A 583 -0.32 22.22 3.37
N ILE A 584 -0.40 22.33 2.04
CA ILE A 584 0.03 21.28 1.10
C ILE A 584 1.48 20.91 1.38
N GLY A 585 2.40 21.88 1.39
CA GLY A 585 3.82 21.61 1.66
C GLY A 585 4.04 20.92 3.01
N LEU A 586 3.40 21.39 4.08
CA LEU A 586 3.52 20.79 5.40
C LEU A 586 2.99 19.34 5.42
N VAL A 587 1.85 19.07 4.79
CA VAL A 587 1.27 17.73 4.75
C VAL A 587 2.14 16.76 3.97
N HIS A 588 2.72 17.18 2.84
CA HIS A 588 3.62 16.31 2.08
C HIS A 588 4.87 15.94 2.88
N ILE A 589 5.41 16.88 3.67
CA ILE A 589 6.50 16.59 4.60
C ILE A 589 6.06 15.54 5.63
N VAL A 590 4.87 15.70 6.23
CA VAL A 590 4.35 14.74 7.22
C VAL A 590 4.11 13.35 6.61
N VAL A 591 3.51 13.29 5.42
CA VAL A 591 3.26 12.02 4.70
C VAL A 591 4.58 11.38 4.30
N LEU A 592 5.55 12.15 3.80
CA LEU A 592 6.88 11.66 3.47
C LEU A 592 7.59 11.09 4.70
N VAL A 593 7.57 11.78 5.84
CA VAL A 593 8.14 11.27 7.09
C VAL A 593 7.44 9.98 7.54
N GLY A 594 6.11 9.91 7.41
CA GLY A 594 5.35 8.69 7.70
C GLY A 594 5.71 7.52 6.78
N LEU A 595 5.86 7.78 5.49
CA LEU A 595 6.30 6.79 4.50
C LEU A 595 7.74 6.34 4.74
N LEU A 596 8.65 7.26 5.05
CA LEU A 596 10.03 6.93 5.43
C LEU A 596 10.05 6.06 6.68
N GLY A 597 9.24 6.38 7.70
CA GLY A 597 9.09 5.53 8.89
C GLY A 597 8.54 4.14 8.56
N TYR A 598 7.52 4.06 7.70
CA TYR A 598 6.97 2.78 7.22
C TYR A 598 8.03 1.94 6.50
N VAL A 599 8.80 2.55 5.60
CA VAL A 599 9.88 1.91 4.86
C VAL A 599 11.03 1.50 5.79
N VAL A 600 11.37 2.28 6.80
CA VAL A 600 12.43 1.88 7.76
C VAL A 600 11.99 0.69 8.61
N ILE A 601 10.70 0.56 8.92
CA ILE A 601 10.17 -0.52 9.75
C ILE A 601 9.89 -1.80 8.92
N ASN A 602 9.40 -1.66 7.69
CA ASN A 602 8.93 -2.80 6.87
C ASN A 602 9.76 -3.04 5.60
N GLY A 603 10.67 -2.12 5.26
CA GLY A 603 11.52 -2.22 4.09
C GLY A 603 12.47 -3.39 4.22
N ARG A 604 12.72 -4.06 3.10
CA ARG A 604 13.54 -5.27 3.04
C ARG A 604 14.97 -4.99 2.59
N SER A 605 15.30 -3.73 2.34
CA SER A 605 16.62 -3.28 1.95
C SER A 605 16.97 -1.99 2.69
N SER A 606 18.27 -1.79 2.89
CA SER A 606 18.81 -0.57 3.49
C SER A 606 18.63 0.68 2.62
N ASN A 607 18.29 0.50 1.33
CA ASN A 607 18.08 1.60 0.39
C ASN A 607 16.63 2.11 0.44
N ILE A 608 16.38 3.02 1.37
CA ILE A 608 15.08 3.65 1.63
C ILE A 608 14.44 4.26 0.37
N LEU A 609 15.24 4.86 -0.52
CA LEU A 609 14.72 5.50 -1.73
C LEU A 609 14.10 4.45 -2.68
N THR A 610 14.72 3.28 -2.78
CA THR A 610 14.23 2.20 -3.66
C THR A 610 12.99 1.56 -3.07
N GLU A 611 12.96 1.28 -1.77
CA GLU A 611 11.75 0.77 -1.09
C GLU A 611 10.57 1.76 -1.22
N LEU A 612 10.83 3.07 -1.16
CA LEU A 612 9.79 4.08 -1.39
C LEU A 612 9.27 4.06 -2.84
N LYS A 613 10.16 3.90 -3.83
CA LYS A 613 9.80 3.77 -5.24
C LYS A 613 8.97 2.51 -5.49
N ILE A 614 9.35 1.38 -4.91
CA ILE A 614 8.61 0.12 -5.02
C ILE A 614 7.23 0.27 -4.36
N ALA A 615 7.17 0.85 -3.15
CA ALA A 615 5.90 1.03 -2.43
C ALA A 615 4.92 1.93 -3.20
N LEU A 616 5.41 2.93 -3.93
CA LEU A 616 4.60 3.89 -4.70
C LEU A 616 4.61 3.63 -6.21
N TRP A 617 5.02 2.44 -6.67
CA TRP A 617 5.25 2.13 -8.09
C TRP A 617 4.02 2.43 -8.96
N ASP A 618 2.83 1.95 -8.56
CA ASP A 618 1.56 2.21 -9.26
C ASP A 618 0.75 3.35 -8.63
N TYR A 619 1.38 4.16 -7.77
CA TYR A 619 0.66 5.25 -7.14
C TYR A 619 0.28 6.30 -8.19
N ASN A 620 -1.02 6.48 -8.41
CA ASN A 620 -1.49 7.37 -9.45
C ASN A 620 -1.41 8.84 -9.00
N TRP A 621 -0.31 9.49 -9.38
CA TRP A 621 -0.04 10.90 -9.07
C TRP A 621 -1.04 11.88 -9.70
N TRP A 622 -1.75 11.51 -10.76
CA TRP A 622 -2.79 12.36 -11.34
C TRP A 622 -4.01 12.47 -10.43
N TRP A 623 -4.46 11.36 -9.84
CA TRP A 623 -5.52 11.39 -8.83
C TRP A 623 -5.10 12.17 -7.58
N HIS A 624 -3.85 11.98 -7.15
CA HIS A 624 -3.28 12.76 -6.05
C HIS A 624 -3.33 14.28 -6.33
N GLY A 625 -2.87 14.71 -7.50
CA GLY A 625 -2.92 16.11 -7.94
C GLY A 625 -4.35 16.64 -8.10
N GLY A 626 -5.26 15.84 -8.66
CA GLY A 626 -6.67 16.20 -8.82
C GLY A 626 -7.38 16.43 -7.48
N ILE A 627 -7.19 15.51 -6.52
CA ILE A 627 -7.69 15.65 -5.15
C ILE A 627 -7.13 16.94 -4.52
N LEU A 628 -5.82 17.17 -4.63
CA LEU A 628 -5.20 18.40 -4.12
C LEU A 628 -5.82 19.67 -4.70
N ILE A 629 -6.09 19.72 -6.00
CA ILE A 629 -6.69 20.89 -6.66
C ILE A 629 -8.11 21.13 -6.14
N VAL A 630 -8.97 20.10 -6.14
CA VAL A 630 -10.35 20.21 -5.67
C VAL A 630 -10.40 20.70 -4.22
N PHE A 631 -9.54 20.16 -3.36
CA PHE A 631 -9.52 20.56 -1.96
C PHE A 631 -8.85 21.90 -1.70
N SER A 632 -7.90 22.28 -2.55
CA SER A 632 -7.38 23.65 -2.54
C SER A 632 -8.48 24.65 -2.83
N LEU A 633 -9.34 24.37 -3.82
CA LEU A 633 -10.49 25.20 -4.14
C LEU A 633 -11.49 25.24 -2.99
N LEU A 634 -11.85 24.10 -2.41
CA LEU A 634 -12.76 24.03 -1.26
C LEU A 634 -12.20 24.75 -0.03
N GLY A 635 -10.91 24.61 0.27
CA GLY A 635 -10.24 25.32 1.38
C GLY A 635 -10.21 26.84 1.16
N VAL A 636 -9.98 27.28 -0.09
CA VAL A 636 -10.08 28.68 -0.46
C VAL A 636 -11.53 29.17 -0.30
N LEU A 637 -12.53 28.44 -0.80
CA LEU A 637 -13.95 28.77 -0.65
C LEU A 637 -14.39 28.85 0.81
N ALA A 638 -14.00 27.89 1.66
CA ALA A 638 -14.31 27.86 3.09
C ALA A 638 -13.79 29.08 3.85
N THR A 639 -12.67 29.65 3.40
CA THR A 639 -12.14 30.90 3.96
C THR A 639 -12.64 32.14 3.23
N TYR A 640 -13.02 32.06 1.96
CA TYR A 640 -13.46 33.23 1.20
C TYR A 640 -14.94 33.57 1.41
N LEU A 641 -15.83 32.58 1.47
CA LEU A 641 -17.29 32.78 1.58
C LEU A 641 -17.70 33.65 2.79
N PRO A 642 -17.13 33.49 4.00
CA PRO A 642 -17.50 34.32 5.15
C PRO A 642 -17.14 35.80 5.00
N VAL A 643 -16.20 36.15 4.12
CA VAL A 643 -15.70 37.53 3.93
C VAL A 643 -16.81 38.46 3.44
N GLY A 644 -17.62 38.00 2.49
CA GLY A 644 -18.67 38.83 1.87
C GLY A 644 -19.72 39.34 2.86
N GLN A 645 -20.06 38.54 3.89
CA GLN A 645 -21.08 38.93 4.88
C GLN A 645 -20.65 40.14 5.73
N ILE A 646 -19.34 40.28 5.99
CA ILE A 646 -18.80 41.36 6.84
C ILE A 646 -18.48 42.60 6.03
N LEU A 647 -18.02 42.44 4.78
CA LEU A 647 -17.73 43.57 3.90
C LEU A 647 -18.97 44.32 3.45
N LYS A 648 -20.14 43.66 3.35
CA LYS A 648 -21.43 44.29 3.03
C LYS A 648 -21.98 45.21 4.13
N ARG A 649 -21.43 45.15 5.35
CA ARG A 649 -21.88 46.01 6.46
C ARG A 649 -21.30 47.42 6.27
N GLN A 650 -22.08 48.44 6.64
CA GLN A 650 -21.58 49.82 6.65
C GLN A 650 -20.35 49.97 7.57
N PRO A 651 -19.37 50.83 7.23
CA PRO A 651 -18.15 51.00 8.03
C PRO A 651 -18.45 51.36 9.49
N VAL A 652 -19.41 52.26 9.70
CA VAL A 652 -19.87 52.67 11.05
C VAL A 652 -20.40 51.47 11.84
N ASN A 653 -21.13 50.56 11.20
CA ASN A 653 -21.61 49.34 11.84
C ASN A 653 -20.46 48.38 12.15
N ASN A 654 -19.39 48.37 11.36
CA ASN A 654 -18.20 47.57 11.65
C ASN A 654 -17.35 48.15 12.77
N ILE A 655 -17.32 49.48 12.92
CA ILE A 655 -16.60 50.20 13.98
C ILE A 655 -17.37 50.18 15.31
N ARG A 656 -18.70 50.33 15.26
CA ARG A 656 -19.57 50.16 16.43
C ARG A 656 -19.59 48.68 16.82
N SER A 657 -18.59 48.27 17.62
CA SER A 657 -18.68 47.02 18.35
C SER A 657 -19.99 47.04 19.16
N LEU A 658 -20.80 46.01 18.97
CA LEU A 658 -22.13 45.84 19.57
C LEU A 658 -22.15 46.34 21.02
N ASN A 659 -23.17 47.15 21.35
CA ASN A 659 -23.67 47.30 22.72
C ASN A 659 -23.93 45.93 23.35
#